data_AF-A0A946K8W7-F1
#
_entry.id   AF-A0A946K8W7-F1
#
_cell.length_a   1.000
_cell.length_b   1.000
_cell.length_c   1.000
_cell.angle_alpha   90.00
_cell.angle_beta   90.00
_cell.angle_gamma   90.00
#
_symmetry.space_group_name_H-M   'P 1'
#
loop_
_entity.id
_entity.type
_entity.pdbx_description
1 polymer ?
#
loop_
_entity_poly.entity_id
_entity_poly.type
_entity_poly.pdbx_seq_one_letter_code
_entity_poly.pdbx_strand_id
1 'polypeptide(L)'
;NKLFLRLRTPLHDEQLALLIERTHPELQDSLSTAIELRLDNTGVPAREIDPTLLDRTTSIAAASIRKITMGRLFRRTQLLRKAGLSGFSTGTMIAAFIVLPTVRETWTERMLLFRDTPWPRQVTLIVANFPNGVRRVARGADAEILVTAQSTGKLPKFVELQYLGANGWTAHRMGTRGSAEERSQVFTHTIKSPKEDLTINIRGGDGRIRDLRLEVVEPPSLKQLALMITPPSYIGGEPRPLAATRLVEVPTGSTLSITAEASKPLSKAMIRSLPAKQQMNKTAAGTTNSAAEQDFIVAQIKAPPLGITSKNQQKPQNEPPDSLTGILGPILKDSILEIQFTDTTGITSQKPIRFQIISRPDQPPKVEVTPDSISSFITASSGIPITGKIEDDYGIAEAVVSLRRIATTDQAEAIANTTQTVTMSLPTQSSTALNLTKESSARINADSLPAKVGDELELVVSAKDYCGLASGPQTTATDPWRLRVVSPEVLLAMLEAREIILRRRFESLIADFQQKRDRVASDADSEKNDNKVITSRIAEATSKANGETTEIAGSFRGISNELFNNRLLTPQLEARLLSQIVTPLETIIEGPLEQLRLAVYSSEKTVNAKQLIRMADACLDQMRAVLDKMIELETYNEVIDSLRNLIEQQQSIRGETSKQQKQRARDVLKGL
;
A
#
# COMPACT_ATOMS: atom_id res chain seq x y z
N ASN A 1 -28.79 -26.86 -80.10
CA ASN A 1 -28.17 -26.93 -81.45
C ASN A 1 -28.75 -27.95 -82.42
N LYS A 2 -29.09 -29.20 -82.05
CA LYS A 2 -29.66 -30.18 -83.00
C LYS A 2 -30.97 -29.72 -83.68
N LEU A 3 -31.78 -28.92 -83.00
CA LEU A 3 -33.08 -28.46 -83.50
C LEU A 3 -32.95 -27.33 -84.54
N PHE A 4 -32.06 -26.37 -84.30
CA PHE A 4 -31.72 -25.31 -85.27
C PHE A 4 -31.04 -25.89 -86.52
N LEU A 5 -30.17 -26.89 -86.35
CA LEU A 5 -29.53 -27.57 -87.48
C LEU A 5 -30.58 -28.26 -88.38
N ARG A 6 -31.55 -28.96 -87.77
CA ARG A 6 -32.65 -29.64 -88.48
C ARG A 6 -33.64 -28.69 -89.15
N LEU A 7 -33.81 -27.48 -88.63
CA LEU A 7 -34.64 -26.44 -89.27
C LEU A 7 -33.95 -25.77 -90.46
N ARG A 8 -32.61 -25.80 -90.54
CA ARG A 8 -31.82 -25.21 -91.63
C ARG A 8 -31.42 -26.18 -92.73
N THR A 9 -31.58 -27.49 -92.55
CA THR A 9 -31.29 -28.48 -93.59
C THR A 9 -32.38 -28.44 -94.68
N PRO A 10 -32.05 -28.13 -95.95
CA PRO A 10 -33.02 -28.19 -97.03
C PRO A 10 -33.45 -29.66 -97.25
N LEU A 11 -34.75 -29.87 -97.43
CA LEU A 11 -35.29 -31.16 -97.86
C LEU A 11 -34.98 -31.32 -99.35
N HIS A 12 -34.40 -32.45 -99.74
CA HIS A 12 -34.15 -32.76 -101.15
C HIS A 12 -35.49 -33.03 -101.87
N ASP A 13 -35.56 -32.73 -103.16
CA ASP A 13 -36.79 -32.80 -103.95
C ASP A 13 -37.41 -34.21 -103.95
N GLU A 14 -36.59 -35.26 -103.91
CA GLU A 14 -37.02 -36.67 -103.75
C GLU A 14 -37.76 -36.91 -102.43
N GLN A 15 -37.23 -36.38 -101.32
CA GLN A 15 -37.84 -36.53 -100.00
C GLN A 15 -39.15 -35.74 -99.90
N LEU A 16 -39.23 -34.59 -100.57
CA LEU A 16 -40.47 -33.82 -100.70
C LEU A 16 -41.50 -34.58 -101.52
N ALA A 17 -41.09 -35.21 -102.62
CA ALA A 17 -41.96 -36.02 -103.46
C ALA A 17 -42.58 -37.19 -102.67
N LEU A 18 -41.75 -37.96 -101.96
CA LEU A 18 -42.19 -39.05 -101.09
C LEU A 18 -43.13 -38.59 -99.98
N LEU A 19 -42.88 -37.40 -99.40
CA LEU A 19 -43.74 -36.83 -98.36
C LEU A 19 -45.12 -36.47 -98.92
N ILE A 20 -45.16 -35.91 -100.12
CA ILE A 20 -46.42 -35.58 -100.82
C ILE A 20 -47.20 -36.85 -101.12
N GLU A 21 -46.58 -37.88 -101.70
CA GLU A 21 -47.22 -39.16 -102.02
C GLU A 21 -47.73 -39.90 -100.78
N ARG A 22 -46.97 -39.89 -99.68
CA ARG A 22 -47.40 -40.49 -98.41
C ARG A 22 -48.70 -39.86 -97.88
N THR A 23 -48.93 -38.59 -98.16
CA THR A 23 -50.18 -37.91 -97.79
C THR A 23 -51.28 -38.00 -98.84
N HIS A 24 -50.92 -38.25 -100.10
CA HIS A 24 -51.82 -38.35 -101.24
C HIS A 24 -51.55 -39.65 -102.03
N PRO A 25 -52.10 -40.80 -101.59
CA PRO A 25 -51.90 -42.10 -102.24
C PRO A 25 -52.39 -42.16 -103.70
N GLU A 26 -53.20 -41.19 -104.11
CA GLU A 26 -53.74 -41.01 -105.47
C GLU A 26 -52.64 -40.84 -106.53
N LEU A 27 -51.42 -40.47 -106.13
CA LEU A 27 -50.28 -40.25 -107.04
C LEU A 27 -49.57 -41.53 -107.49
N GLN A 28 -49.82 -42.68 -106.85
CA GLN A 28 -49.30 -44.00 -107.24
C GLN A 28 -47.82 -43.98 -107.67
N ASP A 29 -46.94 -43.42 -106.83
CA ASP A 29 -45.49 -43.32 -107.03
C ASP A 29 -45.03 -42.58 -108.30
N SER A 30 -45.96 -41.93 -109.02
CA SER A 30 -45.66 -41.24 -110.28
C SER A 30 -44.84 -39.97 -110.08
N LEU A 31 -44.94 -39.31 -108.93
CA LEU A 31 -44.23 -38.06 -108.63
C LEU A 31 -42.79 -38.34 -108.17
N SER A 32 -42.60 -39.30 -107.27
CA SER A 32 -41.27 -39.73 -106.82
C SER A 32 -40.47 -40.29 -107.98
N THR A 33 -41.07 -41.22 -108.75
CA THR A 33 -40.44 -41.81 -109.94
C THR A 33 -40.08 -40.74 -110.99
N ALA A 34 -40.96 -39.77 -111.25
CA ALA A 34 -40.68 -38.69 -112.21
C ALA A 34 -39.55 -37.75 -111.77
N ILE A 35 -39.39 -37.54 -110.46
CA ILE A 35 -38.34 -36.68 -109.89
C ILE A 35 -37.01 -37.44 -109.83
N GLU A 36 -37.01 -38.68 -109.35
CA GLU A 36 -35.84 -39.57 -109.29
C GLU A 36 -35.22 -39.76 -110.69
N LEU A 37 -36.04 -40.17 -111.67
CA LEU A 37 -35.57 -40.38 -113.06
C LEU A 37 -35.12 -39.09 -113.74
N ARG A 38 -35.58 -37.91 -113.28
CA ARG A 38 -35.16 -36.61 -113.83
C ARG A 38 -33.89 -36.08 -113.17
N LEU A 39 -33.66 -36.35 -111.89
CA LEU A 39 -32.45 -35.97 -111.16
C LEU A 39 -31.24 -36.85 -111.53
N ASP A 40 -31.46 -38.16 -111.77
CA ASP A 40 -30.40 -39.10 -112.18
C ASP A 40 -29.86 -38.87 -113.60
N ASN A 41 -30.50 -38.00 -114.38
CA ASN A 41 -30.04 -37.57 -115.71
C ASN A 41 -28.75 -36.73 -115.69
N THR A 42 -28.10 -36.60 -114.52
CA THR A 42 -26.87 -35.84 -114.31
C THR A 42 -25.61 -36.70 -114.12
N GLY A 43 -25.67 -38.04 -114.15
CA GLY A 43 -24.49 -38.85 -113.82
C GLY A 43 -24.31 -40.26 -114.39
N VAL A 44 -25.33 -40.90 -115.01
CA VAL A 44 -25.17 -42.26 -115.55
C VAL A 44 -25.82 -42.35 -116.95
N PRO A 45 -25.13 -42.94 -117.96
CA PRO A 45 -25.59 -42.89 -119.35
C PRO A 45 -26.90 -43.65 -119.58
N ALA A 46 -27.93 -42.90 -119.96
CA ALA A 46 -29.25 -43.36 -120.39
C ALA A 46 -29.18 -44.49 -121.43
N ARG A 47 -29.33 -45.75 -121.00
CA ARG A 47 -29.33 -46.88 -121.93
C ARG A 47 -30.47 -47.88 -121.80
N GLU A 48 -31.39 -47.72 -120.84
CA GLU A 48 -32.59 -48.58 -120.74
C GLU A 48 -33.84 -47.84 -120.21
N ILE A 49 -34.08 -46.59 -120.65
CA ILE A 49 -35.33 -45.88 -120.32
C ILE A 49 -35.95 -45.33 -121.60
N ASP A 50 -37.19 -45.75 -121.90
CA ASP A 50 -37.96 -45.26 -123.03
C ASP A 50 -38.43 -43.82 -122.74
N PRO A 51 -38.00 -42.82 -123.55
CA PRO A 51 -38.38 -41.42 -123.32
C PRO A 51 -39.90 -41.21 -123.40
N THR A 52 -40.62 -42.05 -124.15
CA THR A 52 -42.07 -41.94 -124.27
C THR A 52 -42.80 -42.35 -122.99
N LEU A 53 -42.28 -43.35 -122.26
CA LEU A 53 -42.82 -43.76 -120.96
C LEU A 53 -42.51 -42.71 -119.89
N LEU A 54 -41.31 -42.11 -119.91
CA LEU A 54 -40.96 -41.03 -118.98
C LEU A 54 -41.84 -39.80 -119.20
N ASP A 55 -42.07 -39.38 -120.46
CA ASP A 55 -42.98 -38.29 -120.80
C ASP A 55 -44.43 -38.60 -120.38
N ARG A 56 -44.85 -39.87 -120.49
CA ARG A 56 -46.17 -40.29 -120.02
C ARG A 56 -46.29 -40.28 -118.49
N THR A 57 -45.28 -40.75 -117.76
CA THR A 57 -45.28 -40.74 -116.29
C THR A 57 -45.19 -39.31 -115.76
N THR A 58 -44.38 -38.45 -116.36
CA THR A 58 -44.28 -37.04 -115.99
C THR A 58 -45.55 -36.26 -116.30
N SER A 59 -46.24 -36.54 -117.43
CA SER A 59 -47.54 -35.92 -117.73
C SER A 59 -48.65 -36.42 -116.80
N ILE A 60 -48.66 -37.70 -116.42
CA ILE A 60 -49.56 -38.25 -115.40
C ILE A 60 -49.31 -37.57 -114.05
N ALA A 61 -48.05 -37.46 -113.62
CA ALA A 61 -47.68 -36.78 -112.39
C ALA A 61 -48.11 -35.29 -112.43
N ALA A 62 -47.82 -34.58 -113.53
CA ALA A 62 -48.18 -33.17 -113.70
C ALA A 62 -49.70 -32.92 -113.70
N ALA A 63 -50.49 -33.82 -114.30
CA ALA A 63 -51.95 -33.75 -114.28
C ALA A 63 -52.51 -34.04 -112.88
N SER A 64 -51.94 -35.02 -112.18
CA SER A 64 -52.37 -35.42 -110.83
C SER A 64 -51.99 -34.38 -109.76
N ILE A 65 -50.83 -33.70 -109.90
CA ILE A 65 -50.41 -32.60 -109.01
C ILE A 65 -51.46 -31.48 -108.93
N ARG A 66 -52.11 -31.16 -110.05
CA ARG A 66 -53.12 -30.09 -110.10
C ARG A 66 -54.36 -30.36 -109.24
N LYS A 67 -54.61 -31.63 -108.90
CA LYS A 67 -55.75 -32.05 -108.05
C LYS A 67 -55.43 -32.04 -106.55
N ILE A 68 -54.16 -31.83 -106.18
CA ILE A 68 -53.72 -31.87 -104.79
C ILE A 68 -54.15 -30.61 -104.04
N THR A 69 -54.80 -30.79 -102.90
CA THR A 69 -55.11 -29.72 -101.95
C THR A 69 -53.99 -29.59 -100.91
N MET A 70 -53.18 -28.52 -101.02
CA MET A 70 -52.07 -28.23 -100.10
C MET A 70 -52.47 -28.11 -98.61
N GLY A 71 -53.77 -28.00 -98.31
CA GLY A 71 -54.30 -27.94 -96.95
C GLY A 71 -54.10 -29.22 -96.13
N ARG A 72 -53.95 -30.41 -96.74
CA ARG A 72 -53.72 -31.67 -96.01
C ARG A 72 -52.26 -31.87 -95.59
N LEU A 73 -51.31 -31.29 -96.32
CA LEU A 73 -49.87 -31.42 -96.06
C LEU A 73 -49.44 -30.69 -94.77
N PHE A 74 -49.99 -29.50 -94.53
CA PHE A 74 -49.66 -28.70 -93.35
C PHE A 74 -50.74 -28.85 -92.28
N ARG A 75 -50.44 -29.58 -91.20
CA ARG A 75 -51.31 -29.67 -90.00
C ARG A 75 -51.32 -28.35 -89.21
N ARG A 76 -51.94 -27.31 -89.77
CA ARG A 76 -51.96 -25.94 -89.22
C ARG A 76 -52.49 -25.88 -87.78
N THR A 77 -53.46 -26.72 -87.43
CA THR A 77 -54.07 -26.78 -86.09
C THR A 77 -53.08 -27.20 -85.00
N GLN A 78 -52.21 -28.18 -85.28
CA GLN A 78 -51.20 -28.64 -84.32
C GLN A 78 -50.07 -27.60 -84.15
N LEU A 79 -49.71 -26.92 -85.23
CA LEU A 79 -48.70 -25.86 -85.21
C LEU A 79 -49.19 -24.64 -84.42
N LEU A 80 -50.43 -24.20 -84.65
CA LEU A 80 -51.08 -23.12 -83.91
C LEU A 80 -51.22 -23.42 -82.41
N ARG A 81 -51.57 -24.65 -82.03
CA ARG A 81 -51.61 -25.07 -80.61
C ARG A 81 -50.24 -24.99 -79.93
N LYS A 82 -49.19 -25.47 -80.60
CA LYS A 82 -47.81 -25.39 -80.07
C LYS A 82 -47.33 -23.94 -79.98
N ALA A 83 -47.60 -23.13 -81.00
CA ALA A 83 -47.29 -21.69 -80.99
C ALA A 83 -48.02 -20.94 -79.87
N GLY A 84 -49.30 -21.28 -79.63
CA GLY A 84 -50.08 -20.73 -78.51
C GLY A 84 -49.49 -21.09 -77.15
N LEU A 85 -49.09 -22.35 -76.95
CA LEU A 85 -48.47 -22.78 -75.70
C LEU A 85 -47.13 -22.08 -75.44
N SER A 86 -46.27 -21.96 -76.47
CA SER A 86 -45.02 -21.20 -76.35
C SER A 86 -45.27 -19.71 -76.12
N GLY A 87 -46.28 -19.13 -76.77
CA GLY A 87 -46.68 -17.75 -76.58
C GLY A 87 -47.14 -17.48 -75.15
N PHE A 88 -47.97 -18.38 -74.60
CA PHE A 88 -48.41 -18.31 -73.20
C PHE A 88 -47.21 -18.37 -72.23
N SER A 89 -46.32 -19.34 -72.38
CA SER A 89 -45.12 -19.47 -71.53
C SER A 89 -44.21 -18.24 -71.59
N THR A 90 -44.03 -17.68 -72.78
CA THR A 90 -43.20 -16.47 -72.96
C THR A 90 -43.89 -15.26 -72.35
N GLY A 91 -45.20 -15.13 -72.55
CA GLY A 91 -46.03 -14.07 -71.97
C GLY A 91 -46.05 -14.10 -70.45
N THR A 92 -46.20 -15.27 -69.82
CA THR A 92 -46.14 -15.40 -68.36
C THR A 92 -44.77 -15.02 -67.81
N MET A 93 -43.68 -15.35 -68.53
CA MET A 93 -42.34 -14.97 -68.11
C MET A 93 -42.14 -13.45 -68.19
N ILE A 94 -42.56 -12.82 -69.29
CA ILE A 94 -42.51 -11.36 -69.46
C ILE A 94 -43.35 -10.65 -68.39
N ALA A 95 -44.57 -11.14 -68.12
CA ALA A 95 -45.44 -10.58 -67.08
C ALA A 95 -44.78 -10.63 -65.70
N ALA A 96 -44.12 -11.73 -65.33
CA ALA A 96 -43.38 -11.84 -64.08
C ALA A 96 -42.23 -10.82 -63.97
N PHE A 97 -41.51 -10.57 -65.06
CA PHE A 97 -40.45 -9.55 -65.11
C PHE A 97 -40.97 -8.11 -64.96
N ILE A 98 -42.21 -7.83 -65.37
CA ILE A 98 -42.83 -6.51 -65.23
C ILE A 98 -43.32 -6.27 -63.79
N VAL A 99 -43.92 -7.28 -63.17
CA VAL A 99 -44.52 -7.16 -61.82
C VAL A 99 -43.48 -7.02 -60.70
N LEU A 100 -42.27 -7.55 -60.89
CA LEU A 100 -41.22 -7.59 -59.85
C LEU A 100 -39.99 -6.75 -60.26
N PRO A 101 -40.04 -5.40 -60.13
CA PRO A 101 -39.01 -4.49 -60.64
C PRO A 101 -37.63 -4.65 -59.97
N THR A 102 -37.59 -5.05 -58.69
CA THR A 102 -36.33 -5.30 -57.98
C THR A 102 -35.68 -6.64 -58.35
N VAL A 103 -36.50 -7.64 -58.68
CA VAL A 103 -36.05 -8.97 -59.12
C VAL A 103 -35.53 -8.91 -60.55
N ARG A 104 -36.19 -8.15 -61.45
CA ARG A 104 -35.67 -7.95 -62.82
C ARG A 104 -34.29 -7.29 -62.80
N GLU A 105 -34.08 -6.27 -61.97
CA GLU A 105 -32.84 -5.49 -61.94
C GLU A 105 -31.68 -6.32 -61.39
N THR A 106 -31.91 -7.03 -60.29
CA THR A 106 -30.90 -7.95 -59.74
C THR A 106 -30.63 -9.16 -60.65
N TRP A 107 -31.64 -9.66 -61.36
CA TRP A 107 -31.45 -10.73 -62.35
C TRP A 107 -30.67 -10.25 -63.57
N THR A 108 -30.98 -9.07 -64.13
CA THR A 108 -30.24 -8.52 -65.28
C THR A 108 -28.79 -8.22 -64.91
N GLU A 109 -28.56 -7.63 -63.73
CA GLU A 109 -27.21 -7.38 -63.21
C GLU A 109 -26.40 -8.67 -63.07
N ARG A 110 -26.99 -9.74 -62.55
CA ARG A 110 -26.28 -11.01 -62.35
C ARG A 110 -26.11 -11.84 -63.62
N MET A 111 -27.15 -11.98 -64.43
CA MET A 111 -27.16 -12.94 -65.55
C MET A 111 -26.75 -12.33 -66.88
N LEU A 112 -26.98 -11.04 -67.10
CA LEU A 112 -26.57 -10.36 -68.34
C LEU A 112 -25.29 -9.55 -68.14
N LEU A 113 -25.17 -8.86 -67.01
CA LEU A 113 -24.02 -7.99 -66.71
C LEU A 113 -22.93 -8.69 -65.86
N PHE A 114 -23.17 -9.93 -65.42
CA PHE A 114 -22.25 -10.72 -64.59
C PHE A 114 -21.72 -9.98 -63.34
N ARG A 115 -22.51 -9.06 -62.78
CA ARG A 115 -22.20 -8.35 -61.54
C ARG A 115 -22.57 -9.21 -60.33
N ASP A 116 -21.70 -9.23 -59.32
CA ASP A 116 -21.95 -9.93 -58.06
C ASP A 116 -22.77 -9.05 -57.08
N THR A 117 -23.95 -8.60 -57.50
CA THR A 117 -24.85 -7.82 -56.64
C THR A 117 -25.66 -8.76 -55.75
N PRO A 118 -25.73 -8.59 -54.42
CA PRO A 118 -26.52 -9.48 -53.56
C PRO A 118 -28.02 -9.33 -53.87
N TRP A 119 -28.78 -10.43 -53.72
CA TRP A 119 -30.24 -10.35 -53.69
C TRP A 119 -30.70 -9.34 -52.60
N PRO A 120 -31.80 -8.60 -52.83
CA PRO A 120 -32.24 -7.56 -51.92
C PRO A 120 -32.55 -8.18 -50.55
N ARG A 121 -31.92 -7.63 -49.51
CA ARG A 121 -32.04 -8.12 -48.13
C ARG A 121 -33.08 -7.29 -47.39
N GLN A 122 -33.88 -7.94 -46.55
CA GLN A 122 -34.84 -7.30 -45.66
C GLN A 122 -34.20 -6.86 -44.35
N VAL A 123 -33.11 -7.54 -43.92
CA VAL A 123 -32.38 -7.24 -42.68
C VAL A 123 -30.99 -6.67 -43.00
N THR A 124 -30.72 -5.49 -42.47
CA THR A 124 -29.41 -4.85 -42.45
C THR A 124 -28.82 -4.98 -41.05
N LEU A 125 -27.57 -5.43 -40.96
CA LEU A 125 -26.84 -5.58 -39.70
C LEU A 125 -25.77 -4.50 -39.62
N ILE A 126 -25.61 -3.88 -38.46
CA ILE A 126 -24.57 -2.89 -38.15
C ILE A 126 -23.86 -3.33 -36.89
N VAL A 127 -22.53 -3.45 -36.94
CA VAL A 127 -21.72 -3.90 -35.79
C VAL A 127 -21.02 -2.69 -35.19
N ALA A 128 -21.15 -2.51 -33.87
CA ALA A 128 -20.46 -1.44 -33.17
C ALA A 128 -19.00 -1.80 -32.85
N ASN A 129 -18.13 -0.78 -32.81
CA ASN A 129 -16.72 -0.89 -32.41
C ASN A 129 -15.80 -1.71 -33.33
N PHE A 130 -16.12 -1.85 -34.62
CA PHE A 130 -15.24 -2.43 -35.64
C PHE A 130 -14.86 -1.40 -36.71
N PRO A 131 -13.96 -0.44 -36.42
CA PRO A 131 -13.44 0.47 -37.45
C PRO A 131 -12.73 -0.36 -38.54
N ASN A 132 -13.12 -0.16 -39.80
CA ASN A 132 -12.57 -0.90 -40.96
C ASN A 132 -12.61 -2.44 -40.82
N GLY A 133 -13.55 -2.97 -40.04
CA GLY A 133 -13.71 -4.43 -39.84
C GLY A 133 -12.73 -5.06 -38.85
N VAL A 134 -11.86 -4.29 -38.20
CA VAL A 134 -10.91 -4.78 -37.19
C VAL A 134 -11.20 -4.16 -35.83
N ARG A 135 -11.29 -4.99 -34.79
CA ARG A 135 -11.40 -4.55 -33.40
C ARG A 135 -10.27 -5.14 -32.58
N ARG A 136 -9.56 -4.29 -31.84
CA ARG A 136 -8.52 -4.71 -30.90
C ARG A 136 -9.08 -4.85 -29.50
N VAL A 137 -8.76 -5.95 -28.83
CA VAL A 137 -9.18 -6.22 -27.45
C VAL A 137 -7.97 -6.71 -26.66
N ALA A 138 -7.94 -6.36 -25.37
CA ALA A 138 -6.89 -6.84 -24.47
C ALA A 138 -7.00 -8.35 -24.27
N ARG A 139 -5.88 -9.08 -24.35
CA ARG A 139 -5.82 -10.51 -24.02
C ARG A 139 -6.45 -10.79 -22.65
N GLY A 140 -7.41 -11.70 -22.61
CA GLY A 140 -8.11 -12.07 -21.37
C GLY A 140 -9.25 -11.14 -20.93
N ALA A 141 -9.46 -9.98 -21.58
CA ALA A 141 -10.62 -9.12 -21.31
C ALA A 141 -11.84 -9.56 -22.11
N ASP A 142 -13.00 -9.58 -21.46
CA ASP A 142 -14.26 -9.93 -22.11
C ASP A 142 -14.60 -8.95 -23.24
N ALA A 143 -14.86 -9.49 -24.43
CA ALA A 143 -15.20 -8.71 -25.61
C ALA A 143 -16.72 -8.74 -25.82
N GLU A 144 -17.41 -7.65 -25.46
CA GLU A 144 -18.83 -7.47 -25.81
C GLU A 144 -18.98 -7.06 -27.27
N ILE A 145 -19.65 -7.89 -28.08
CA ILE A 145 -19.98 -7.60 -29.47
C ILE A 145 -21.44 -7.16 -29.53
N LEU A 146 -21.66 -5.94 -30.02
CA LEU A 146 -22.97 -5.32 -30.18
C LEU A 146 -23.33 -5.27 -31.66
N VAL A 147 -24.49 -5.81 -32.00
CA VAL A 147 -25.01 -5.85 -33.37
C VAL A 147 -26.42 -5.27 -33.37
N THR A 148 -26.60 -4.20 -34.14
CA THR A 148 -27.92 -3.62 -34.38
C THR A 148 -28.48 -4.20 -35.67
N ALA A 149 -29.64 -4.87 -35.58
CA ALA A 149 -30.39 -5.35 -36.72
C ALA A 149 -31.51 -4.36 -37.05
N GLN A 150 -31.51 -3.82 -38.26
CA GLN A 150 -32.58 -3.00 -38.81
C GLN A 150 -33.32 -3.81 -39.88
N SER A 151 -34.66 -3.78 -39.87
CA SER A 151 -35.45 -4.54 -40.84
C SER A 151 -36.49 -3.67 -41.54
N THR A 152 -36.62 -3.83 -42.86
CA THR A 152 -37.72 -3.28 -43.66
C THR A 152 -38.97 -4.20 -43.63
N GLY A 153 -38.82 -5.40 -43.09
CA GLY A 153 -39.87 -6.43 -42.97
C GLY A 153 -39.98 -6.97 -41.56
N LYS A 154 -39.87 -8.29 -41.38
CA LYS A 154 -39.87 -8.93 -40.05
C LYS A 154 -38.48 -8.85 -39.42
N LEU A 155 -38.40 -8.48 -38.14
CA LEU A 155 -37.15 -8.54 -37.39
C LEU A 155 -36.71 -10.00 -37.17
N PRO A 156 -35.40 -10.30 -37.22
CA PRO A 156 -34.90 -11.65 -36.97
C PRO A 156 -35.13 -12.07 -35.51
N LYS A 157 -35.62 -13.30 -35.28
CA LYS A 157 -35.83 -13.85 -33.93
C LYS A 157 -34.53 -14.07 -33.15
N PHE A 158 -33.41 -14.17 -33.86
CA PHE A 158 -32.07 -14.30 -33.29
C PHE A 158 -31.02 -13.88 -34.29
N VAL A 159 -29.88 -13.44 -33.77
CA VAL A 159 -28.64 -13.24 -34.52
C VAL A 159 -27.63 -14.29 -34.03
N GLU A 160 -26.97 -14.93 -34.97
CA GLU A 160 -25.93 -15.92 -34.73
C GLU A 160 -24.56 -15.27 -34.95
N LEU A 161 -23.72 -15.32 -33.92
CA LEU A 161 -22.32 -14.97 -33.97
C LEU A 161 -21.51 -16.24 -34.25
N GLN A 162 -20.81 -16.27 -35.37
CA GLN A 162 -19.86 -17.32 -35.68
C GLN A 162 -18.45 -16.77 -35.53
N TYR A 163 -17.59 -17.44 -34.79
CA TYR A 163 -16.18 -17.07 -34.75
C TYR A 163 -15.29 -18.29 -34.94
N LEU A 164 -14.17 -18.06 -35.64
CA LEU A 164 -13.13 -19.03 -35.92
C LEU A 164 -11.98 -18.79 -34.96
N GLY A 165 -11.72 -19.77 -34.09
CA GLY A 165 -10.50 -19.84 -33.28
C GLY A 165 -9.72 -21.13 -33.59
N ALA A 166 -8.77 -21.51 -32.72
CA ALA A 166 -7.96 -22.72 -32.89
C ALA A 166 -8.76 -24.02 -33.06
N ASN A 167 -9.92 -24.13 -32.39
CA ASN A 167 -10.75 -25.34 -32.38
C ASN A 167 -11.76 -25.39 -33.56
N GLY A 168 -11.65 -24.46 -34.52
CA GLY A 168 -12.55 -24.35 -35.67
C GLY A 168 -13.70 -23.35 -35.45
N TRP A 169 -14.67 -23.39 -36.36
CA TRP A 169 -15.84 -22.50 -36.33
C TRP A 169 -16.78 -22.87 -35.18
N THR A 170 -17.08 -21.90 -34.33
CA THR A 170 -18.09 -22.03 -33.28
C THR A 170 -19.22 -21.04 -33.52
N ALA A 171 -20.45 -21.48 -33.29
CA ALA A 171 -21.66 -20.70 -33.50
C ALA A 171 -22.36 -20.45 -32.17
N HIS A 172 -22.67 -19.19 -31.88
CA HIS A 172 -23.35 -18.78 -30.66
C HIS A 172 -24.54 -17.88 -30.97
N ARG A 173 -25.66 -18.12 -30.29
CA ARG A 173 -26.82 -17.25 -30.38
C ARG A 173 -26.59 -16.00 -29.52
N MET A 174 -26.77 -14.82 -30.11
CA MET A 174 -26.70 -13.55 -29.39
C MET A 174 -27.97 -13.33 -28.54
N GLY A 175 -27.80 -12.72 -27.38
CA GLY A 175 -28.91 -12.25 -26.54
C GLY A 175 -29.44 -10.90 -27.01
N THR A 176 -30.67 -10.55 -26.66
CA THR A 176 -31.27 -9.24 -26.95
C THR A 176 -30.93 -8.23 -25.85
N ARG A 177 -30.55 -7.01 -26.22
CA ARG A 177 -30.27 -5.91 -25.28
C ARG A 177 -31.27 -4.78 -25.51
N GLY A 178 -32.15 -4.54 -24.54
CA GLY A 178 -33.23 -3.54 -24.62
C GLY A 178 -34.50 -4.02 -25.33
N SER A 179 -35.54 -3.18 -25.32
CA SER A 179 -36.80 -3.41 -26.02
C SER A 179 -36.66 -3.19 -27.52
N ALA A 180 -37.39 -3.98 -28.31
CA ALA A 180 -37.47 -3.76 -29.76
C ALA A 180 -38.09 -2.39 -30.06
N GLU A 181 -37.38 -1.56 -30.81
CA GLU A 181 -38.02 -0.42 -31.49
C GLU A 181 -38.76 -0.95 -32.72
N GLU A 182 -39.75 -0.20 -33.24
CA GLU A 182 -40.65 -0.68 -34.31
C GLU A 182 -39.94 -1.32 -35.53
N ARG A 183 -38.67 -0.95 -35.80
CA ARG A 183 -37.86 -1.49 -36.90
C ARG A 183 -36.40 -1.81 -36.55
N SER A 184 -36.01 -1.75 -35.28
CA SER A 184 -34.61 -1.91 -34.83
C SER A 184 -34.50 -2.77 -33.57
N GLN A 185 -33.52 -3.68 -33.52
CA GLN A 185 -33.23 -4.50 -32.34
C GLN A 185 -31.72 -4.64 -32.14
N VAL A 186 -31.24 -4.40 -30.93
CA VAL A 186 -29.84 -4.61 -30.54
C VAL A 186 -29.66 -6.01 -29.96
N PHE A 187 -28.63 -6.70 -30.44
CA PHE A 187 -28.17 -8.00 -29.99
C PHE A 187 -26.77 -7.87 -29.38
N THR A 188 -26.50 -8.62 -28.32
CA THR A 188 -25.24 -8.64 -27.61
C THR A 188 -24.76 -10.06 -27.37
N HIS A 189 -23.45 -10.29 -27.50
CA HIS A 189 -22.81 -11.51 -27.05
C HIS A 189 -21.41 -11.19 -26.52
N THR A 190 -21.07 -11.76 -25.37
CA THR A 190 -19.79 -11.55 -24.71
C THR A 190 -18.89 -12.75 -24.96
N ILE A 191 -17.79 -12.53 -25.70
CA ILE A 191 -16.72 -13.53 -25.82
C ILE A 191 -15.85 -13.43 -24.57
N LYS A 192 -15.84 -14.50 -23.77
CA LYS A 192 -15.08 -14.56 -22.52
C LYS A 192 -13.60 -14.72 -22.80
N SER A 193 -12.78 -13.81 -22.28
CA SER A 193 -11.31 -13.87 -22.27
C SER A 193 -10.65 -14.46 -23.55
N PRO A 194 -10.76 -13.82 -24.73
CA PRO A 194 -10.12 -14.29 -25.94
C PRO A 194 -8.59 -14.30 -25.78
N LYS A 195 -7.94 -15.40 -26.19
CA LYS A 195 -6.49 -15.62 -26.06
C LYS A 195 -5.73 -15.35 -27.38
N GLU A 196 -6.40 -15.60 -28.49
CA GLU A 196 -5.88 -15.56 -29.85
C GLU A 196 -6.79 -14.72 -30.74
N ASP A 197 -6.28 -14.31 -31.90
CA ASP A 197 -7.04 -13.55 -32.88
C ASP A 197 -8.20 -14.38 -33.44
N LEU A 198 -9.39 -13.78 -33.51
CA LEU A 198 -10.60 -14.47 -33.96
C LEU A 198 -11.14 -13.83 -35.24
N THR A 199 -11.53 -14.66 -36.21
CA THR A 199 -12.32 -14.19 -37.37
C THR A 199 -13.80 -14.36 -37.06
N ILE A 200 -14.57 -13.28 -37.20
CA ILE A 200 -15.97 -13.18 -36.81
C ILE A 200 -16.86 -13.02 -38.05
N ASN A 201 -17.90 -13.85 -38.10
CA ASN A 201 -19.00 -13.77 -39.05
C ASN A 201 -20.31 -13.61 -38.28
N ILE A 202 -21.19 -12.74 -38.75
CA ILE A 202 -22.48 -12.48 -38.09
C ILE A 202 -23.60 -12.75 -39.08
N ARG A 203 -24.61 -13.50 -38.63
CA ARG A 203 -25.77 -13.89 -39.43
C ARG A 203 -27.07 -13.59 -38.69
N GLY A 204 -27.98 -12.88 -39.33
CA GLY A 204 -29.31 -12.58 -38.77
C GLY A 204 -30.35 -12.51 -39.87
N GLY A 205 -31.30 -13.45 -39.89
CA GLY A 205 -32.24 -13.58 -41.00
C GLY A 205 -31.52 -13.82 -42.33
N ASP A 206 -31.67 -12.89 -43.27
CA ASP A 206 -30.97 -12.85 -44.56
C ASP A 206 -29.71 -11.96 -44.56
N GLY A 207 -29.54 -11.13 -43.53
CA GLY A 207 -28.35 -10.31 -43.29
C GLY A 207 -27.13 -11.15 -42.94
N ARG A 208 -26.00 -10.88 -43.62
CA ARG A 208 -24.69 -11.49 -43.35
C ARG A 208 -23.59 -10.44 -43.41
N ILE A 209 -22.73 -10.44 -42.39
CA ILE A 209 -21.46 -9.73 -42.34
C ILE A 209 -20.37 -10.78 -42.18
N ARG A 210 -19.31 -10.66 -42.98
CA ARG A 210 -18.19 -11.59 -43.00
C ARG A 210 -16.87 -10.86 -42.76
N ASP A 211 -15.85 -11.63 -42.42
CA ASP A 211 -14.44 -11.22 -42.41
C ASP A 211 -14.12 -10.12 -41.39
N LEU A 212 -14.88 -10.05 -40.28
CA LEU A 212 -14.51 -9.19 -39.16
C LEU A 212 -13.35 -9.83 -38.40
N ARG A 213 -12.37 -9.05 -37.99
CA ARG A 213 -11.22 -9.54 -37.23
C ARG A 213 -11.20 -8.96 -35.82
N LEU A 214 -11.06 -9.84 -34.84
CA LEU A 214 -10.81 -9.49 -33.45
C LEU A 214 -9.33 -9.77 -33.16
N GLU A 215 -8.52 -8.71 -33.10
CA GLU A 215 -7.10 -8.80 -32.77
C GLU A 215 -6.92 -8.76 -31.24
N VAL A 216 -6.25 -9.76 -30.69
CA VAL A 216 -5.99 -9.89 -29.26
C VAL A 216 -4.60 -9.36 -28.95
N VAL A 217 -4.54 -8.16 -28.37
CA VAL A 217 -3.29 -7.48 -28.03
C VAL A 217 -3.03 -7.63 -26.53
N GLU A 218 -1.79 -7.94 -26.15
CA GLU A 218 -1.43 -7.97 -24.72
C GLU A 218 -1.49 -6.57 -24.11
N PRO A 219 -2.10 -6.38 -22.94
CA PRO A 219 -2.13 -5.07 -22.29
C PRO A 219 -0.73 -4.63 -21.83
N PRO A 220 -0.45 -3.31 -21.75
CA PRO A 220 0.81 -2.81 -21.21
C PRO A 220 0.94 -3.20 -19.73
N SER A 221 2.09 -3.75 -19.36
CA SER A 221 2.42 -4.17 -17.99
C SER A 221 3.62 -3.37 -17.45
N LEU A 222 3.77 -3.32 -16.13
CA LEU A 222 4.93 -2.68 -15.50
C LEU A 222 6.15 -3.58 -15.66
N LYS A 223 7.18 -3.07 -16.33
CA LYS A 223 8.47 -3.74 -16.49
C LYS A 223 9.36 -3.49 -15.28
N GLN A 224 9.47 -2.23 -14.85
CA GLN A 224 10.29 -1.83 -13.72
C GLN A 224 9.69 -0.62 -12.99
N LEU A 225 9.81 -0.60 -11.67
CA LEU A 225 9.45 0.53 -10.82
C LEU A 225 10.65 0.90 -9.96
N ALA A 226 11.15 2.13 -10.12
CA ALA A 226 12.20 2.70 -9.30
C ALA A 226 11.62 3.81 -8.44
N LEU A 227 11.85 3.72 -7.14
CA LEU A 227 11.41 4.69 -6.14
C LEU A 227 12.65 5.32 -5.51
N MET A 228 12.73 6.64 -5.51
CA MET A 228 13.79 7.40 -4.85
C MET A 228 13.15 8.28 -3.77
N ILE A 229 13.58 8.11 -2.52
CA ILE A 229 13.12 8.94 -1.41
C ILE A 229 14.15 10.02 -1.10
N THR A 230 13.67 11.26 -1.00
CA THR A 230 14.42 12.39 -0.46
C THR A 230 13.79 12.75 0.89
N PRO A 231 14.47 12.45 2.02
CA PRO A 231 14.01 12.80 3.36
C PRO A 231 13.84 14.32 3.52
N PRO A 232 13.02 14.78 4.49
CA PRO A 232 12.90 16.20 4.80
C PRO A 232 14.22 16.75 5.37
N SER A 233 14.42 18.06 5.24
CA SER A 233 15.68 18.75 5.58
C SER A 233 16.16 18.52 7.01
N TYR A 234 15.26 18.32 7.96
CA TYR A 234 15.59 18.13 9.37
C TYR A 234 16.10 16.71 9.72
N ILE A 235 15.66 15.68 8.98
CA ILE A 235 16.21 14.32 9.08
C ILE A 235 17.57 14.27 8.36
N GLY A 236 17.68 15.02 7.25
CA GLY A 236 18.88 15.07 6.42
C GLY A 236 19.14 13.78 5.62
N GLY A 237 20.20 13.83 4.84
CA GLY A 237 20.69 12.71 4.03
C GLY A 237 20.37 12.82 2.54
N GLU A 238 21.20 12.15 1.75
CA GLU A 238 21.09 12.09 0.28
C GLU A 238 19.86 11.27 -0.15
N PRO A 239 19.32 11.52 -1.36
CA PRO A 239 18.26 10.70 -1.94
C PRO A 239 18.66 9.22 -2.02
N ARG A 240 17.79 8.33 -1.54
CA ARG A 240 18.09 6.89 -1.44
C ARG A 240 17.09 6.09 -2.29
N PRO A 241 17.52 5.00 -2.94
CA PRO A 241 16.59 4.09 -3.61
C PRO A 241 15.79 3.30 -2.57
N LEU A 242 14.48 3.17 -2.81
CA LEU A 242 13.58 2.30 -2.05
C LEU A 242 13.21 1.07 -2.87
N ALA A 243 13.05 -0.06 -2.20
CA ALA A 243 12.51 -1.25 -2.82
C ALA A 243 11.05 -1.01 -3.22
N ALA A 244 10.71 -1.33 -4.47
CA ALA A 244 9.36 -1.23 -5.02
C ALA A 244 8.47 -2.39 -4.53
N THR A 245 8.18 -2.42 -3.23
CA THR A 245 7.27 -3.37 -2.58
C THR A 245 5.83 -2.87 -2.59
N ARG A 246 4.87 -3.76 -2.32
CA ARG A 246 3.44 -3.39 -2.22
C ARG A 246 3.17 -2.39 -1.10
N LEU A 247 4.00 -2.43 -0.05
CA LEU A 247 4.00 -1.53 1.08
C LEU A 247 5.33 -0.79 1.09
N VAL A 248 5.30 0.53 1.08
CA VAL A 248 6.50 1.38 1.10
C VAL A 248 6.38 2.32 2.30
N GLU A 249 7.24 2.14 3.29
CA GLU A 249 7.29 2.99 4.47
C GLU A 249 8.24 4.16 4.23
N VAL A 250 7.76 5.38 4.47
CA VAL A 250 8.53 6.60 4.28
C VAL A 250 8.39 7.51 5.50
N PRO A 251 9.45 8.20 5.95
CA PRO A 251 9.33 9.22 6.98
C PRO A 251 8.38 10.34 6.54
N THR A 252 7.56 10.81 7.48
CA THR A 252 6.61 11.90 7.22
C THR A 252 7.33 13.16 6.76
N GLY A 253 6.80 13.83 5.75
CA GLY A 253 7.40 15.00 5.11
C GLY A 253 8.41 14.70 4.00
N SER A 254 8.73 13.42 3.75
CA SER A 254 9.61 13.04 2.65
C SER A 254 8.96 13.30 1.28
N THR A 255 9.80 13.51 0.28
CA THR A 255 9.38 13.57 -1.13
C THR A 255 9.84 12.30 -1.85
N LEU A 256 8.95 11.74 -2.67
CA LEU A 256 9.17 10.48 -3.38
C LEU A 256 9.17 10.74 -4.89
N SER A 257 10.29 10.44 -5.54
CA SER A 257 10.38 10.38 -6.99
C SER A 257 10.09 8.96 -7.47
N ILE A 258 9.11 8.82 -8.36
CA ILE A 258 8.57 7.57 -8.86
C ILE A 258 8.89 7.49 -10.35
N THR A 259 9.63 6.46 -10.75
CA THR A 259 9.92 6.17 -12.16
C THR A 259 9.35 4.80 -12.51
N ALA A 260 8.39 4.77 -13.44
CA ALA A 260 7.70 3.55 -13.85
C ALA A 260 7.94 3.28 -15.34
N GLU A 261 8.53 2.13 -15.67
CA GLU A 261 8.80 1.68 -17.04
C GLU A 261 7.74 0.65 -17.46
N ALA A 262 7.13 0.82 -18.63
CA ALA A 262 6.16 -0.11 -19.19
C ALA A 262 6.82 -1.10 -20.15
N SER A 263 6.17 -2.26 -20.32
CA SER A 263 6.60 -3.29 -21.27
C SER A 263 6.36 -2.94 -22.74
N LYS A 264 5.59 -1.87 -23.00
CA LYS A 264 5.14 -1.45 -24.33
C LYS A 264 5.12 0.08 -24.41
N PRO A 265 5.25 0.63 -25.63
CA PRO A 265 5.18 2.06 -25.85
C PRO A 265 3.85 2.69 -25.45
N LEU A 266 3.90 3.82 -24.76
CA LEU A 266 2.72 4.42 -24.13
C LEU A 266 2.18 5.60 -24.94
N SER A 267 0.85 5.67 -25.08
CA SER A 267 0.13 6.87 -25.55
C SER A 267 -0.30 7.76 -24.38
N LYS A 268 -0.76 7.14 -23.29
CA LYS A 268 -1.13 7.82 -22.06
C LYS A 268 -0.62 7.03 -20.86
N ALA A 269 -0.11 7.73 -19.86
CA ALA A 269 0.30 7.14 -18.60
C ALA A 269 -0.10 8.09 -17.47
N MET A 270 -0.60 7.55 -16.36
CA MET A 270 -1.10 8.36 -15.25
C MET A 270 -0.77 7.69 -13.91
N ILE A 271 -0.21 8.47 -13.00
CA ILE A 271 -0.01 8.10 -11.59
C ILE A 271 -0.98 8.93 -10.76
N ARG A 272 -1.86 8.26 -10.01
CA ARG A 272 -2.82 8.90 -9.10
C ARG A 272 -2.47 8.57 -7.66
N SER A 273 -2.56 9.56 -6.78
CA SER A 273 -2.50 9.36 -5.34
C SER A 273 -3.90 9.45 -4.74
N LEU A 274 -4.34 8.38 -4.07
CA LEU A 274 -5.62 8.27 -3.38
C LEU A 274 -5.37 8.21 -1.87
N PRO A 275 -6.11 8.92 -1.01
CA PRO A 275 -5.94 8.81 0.44
C PRO A 275 -6.41 7.44 0.96
N ALA A 276 -5.62 6.80 1.84
CA ALA A 276 -5.86 5.43 2.30
C ALA A 276 -7.23 5.20 2.98
N LYS A 277 -7.82 6.24 3.60
CA LYS A 277 -9.14 6.18 4.26
C LYS A 277 -10.31 5.88 3.29
N GLN A 278 -10.12 5.97 1.97
CA GLN A 278 -11.21 5.82 0.99
C GLN A 278 -11.57 4.37 0.63
N GLN A 279 -10.84 3.33 1.09
CA GLN A 279 -11.20 1.94 0.78
C GLN A 279 -12.13 1.27 1.81
N MET A 280 -12.27 1.80 3.02
CA MET A 280 -13.09 1.14 4.05
C MET A 280 -14.62 1.28 3.82
N ASN A 281 -15.05 2.11 2.87
CA ASN A 281 -16.48 2.42 2.64
C ASN A 281 -17.05 1.93 1.29
N LYS A 282 -16.35 1.11 0.51
CA LYS A 282 -16.88 0.58 -0.78
C LYS A 282 -17.66 -0.75 -0.68
N THR A 283 -18.21 -1.07 0.49
CA THR A 283 -19.12 -2.23 0.67
C THR A 283 -20.51 -1.86 1.17
N ALA A 284 -20.90 -0.58 1.20
CA ALA A 284 -22.27 -0.18 1.51
C ALA A 284 -22.86 0.63 0.35
N ALA A 285 -23.94 0.10 -0.21
CA ALA A 285 -24.72 0.71 -1.28
C ALA A 285 -25.37 2.02 -0.82
N GLY A 286 -25.42 2.99 -1.74
CA GLY A 286 -26.48 3.99 -1.76
C GLY A 286 -26.08 5.39 -1.34
N THR A 287 -26.33 6.31 -2.27
CA THR A 287 -26.55 7.76 -2.12
C THR A 287 -25.35 8.65 -2.35
N THR A 288 -25.48 9.37 -3.47
CA THR A 288 -24.75 10.55 -3.90
C THR A 288 -24.58 11.57 -2.79
N ASN A 289 -23.34 11.90 -2.45
CA ASN A 289 -22.95 13.24 -2.05
C ASN A 289 -21.55 13.51 -2.62
N SER A 290 -21.53 14.41 -3.60
CA SER A 290 -20.34 14.93 -4.28
C SER A 290 -19.58 15.85 -3.32
N ALA A 291 -18.79 15.27 -2.42
CA ALA A 291 -17.70 15.98 -1.75
C ALA A 291 -16.47 15.84 -2.65
N ALA A 292 -15.94 16.97 -3.13
CA ALA A 292 -14.85 17.06 -4.10
C ALA A 292 -13.73 16.04 -3.84
N GLU A 293 -13.71 14.99 -4.66
CA GLU A 293 -12.69 13.95 -4.72
C GLU A 293 -11.38 14.60 -5.19
N GLN A 294 -10.48 14.93 -4.27
CA GLN A 294 -9.15 15.41 -4.64
C GLN A 294 -8.24 14.23 -5.00
N ASP A 295 -8.47 13.67 -6.18
CA ASP A 295 -7.50 12.81 -6.86
C ASP A 295 -6.29 13.67 -7.24
N PHE A 296 -5.14 13.46 -6.59
CA PHE A 296 -3.91 14.14 -7.00
C PHE A 296 -3.25 13.36 -8.14
N ILE A 297 -3.20 13.98 -9.31
CA ILE A 297 -2.43 13.47 -10.46
C ILE A 297 -0.95 13.80 -10.20
N VAL A 298 -0.17 12.77 -9.89
CA VAL A 298 1.26 12.89 -9.58
C VAL A 298 2.09 13.08 -10.84
N ALA A 299 1.71 12.41 -11.92
CA ALA A 299 2.27 12.63 -13.25
C ALA A 299 1.30 12.13 -14.32
N GLN A 300 1.28 12.81 -15.47
CA GLN A 300 0.51 12.41 -16.64
C GLN A 300 1.32 12.65 -17.92
N ILE A 301 1.46 11.59 -18.73
CA ILE A 301 1.90 11.72 -20.12
C ILE A 301 0.65 11.67 -20.99
N LYS A 302 0.49 12.66 -21.87
CA LYS A 302 -0.51 12.66 -22.95
C LYS A 302 0.23 12.93 -24.26
N ALA A 303 0.57 11.88 -25.00
CA ALA A 303 1.09 12.07 -26.35
C ALA A 303 0.01 12.74 -27.21
N PRO A 304 0.35 13.74 -28.06
CA PRO A 304 -0.64 14.39 -28.92
C PRO A 304 -1.25 13.36 -29.89
N PRO A 305 -2.55 13.43 -30.18
CA PRO A 305 -3.14 12.58 -31.22
C PRO A 305 -2.45 12.91 -32.55
N LEU A 306 -2.05 11.88 -33.31
CA LEU A 306 -1.55 12.06 -34.68
C LEU A 306 -2.65 12.75 -35.51
N GLY A 307 -2.53 14.06 -35.65
CA GLY A 307 -3.38 14.94 -36.44
C GLY A 307 -2.52 15.76 -37.39
N ILE A 308 -2.88 15.69 -38.66
CA ILE A 308 -2.24 16.25 -39.85
C ILE A 308 -1.75 17.70 -39.66
N THR A 309 -0.49 18.00 -39.98
CA THR A 309 -0.09 19.28 -40.63
C THR A 309 1.35 19.27 -41.15
N SER A 310 1.46 19.74 -42.40
CA SER A 310 2.56 20.42 -43.09
C SER A 310 3.99 19.85 -43.09
N LYS A 311 4.48 19.66 -44.32
CA LYS A 311 5.89 19.59 -44.69
C LYS A 311 6.66 20.76 -44.08
N ASN A 312 7.53 20.51 -43.10
CA ASN A 312 8.91 20.98 -43.13
C ASN A 312 9.74 20.32 -42.01
N GLN A 313 10.80 19.66 -42.48
CA GLN A 313 12.10 19.36 -41.86
C GLN A 313 12.19 19.30 -40.32
N GLN A 314 12.25 18.08 -39.78
CA GLN A 314 13.37 17.54 -38.99
C GLN A 314 13.01 16.09 -38.53
N LYS A 315 13.96 15.16 -38.58
CA LYS A 315 13.87 13.80 -38.01
C LYS A 315 15.25 13.45 -37.42
N PRO A 316 15.37 12.53 -36.43
CA PRO A 316 14.30 11.71 -35.85
C PRO A 316 14.40 11.49 -34.32
N GLN A 317 13.34 11.75 -33.56
CA GLN A 317 13.15 11.12 -32.25
C GLN A 317 11.67 11.20 -31.85
N ASN A 318 10.88 10.29 -32.40
CA ASN A 318 9.52 10.03 -31.96
C ASN A 318 9.39 8.52 -31.76
N GLU A 319 10.25 7.96 -30.91
CA GLU A 319 9.90 6.72 -30.23
C GLU A 319 8.93 7.11 -29.10
N PRO A 320 7.73 6.52 -29.05
CA PRO A 320 6.80 6.75 -27.95
C PRO A 320 7.48 6.46 -26.60
N PRO A 321 7.25 7.29 -25.56
CA PRO A 321 7.94 7.13 -24.29
C PRO A 321 7.54 5.82 -23.60
N ASP A 322 8.54 5.06 -23.17
CA ASP A 322 8.36 3.78 -22.47
C ASP A 322 8.33 3.95 -20.93
N SER A 323 8.69 5.13 -20.41
CA SER A 323 8.78 5.41 -18.97
C SER A 323 8.06 6.69 -18.55
N LEU A 324 7.48 6.68 -17.35
CA LEU A 324 6.84 7.82 -16.69
C LEU A 324 7.55 8.15 -15.38
N THR A 325 7.95 9.41 -15.21
CA THR A 325 8.51 9.95 -13.96
C THR A 325 7.55 10.92 -13.30
N GLY A 326 7.33 10.79 -11.99
CA GLY A 326 6.50 11.70 -11.20
C GLY A 326 7.08 11.95 -9.82
N ILE A 327 6.84 13.13 -9.25
CA ILE A 327 7.30 13.48 -7.89
C ILE A 327 6.06 13.65 -7.01
N LEU A 328 6.00 12.88 -5.92
CA LEU A 328 4.97 12.95 -4.90
C LEU A 328 5.57 13.47 -3.60
N GLY A 329 5.13 14.63 -3.12
CA GLY A 329 5.45 15.08 -1.77
C GLY A 329 5.07 16.53 -1.49
N PRO A 330 5.09 16.95 -0.22
CA PRO A 330 5.49 16.18 0.97
C PRO A 330 4.43 15.15 1.40
N ILE A 331 4.87 13.94 1.73
CA ILE A 331 3.98 12.85 2.17
C ILE A 331 3.66 13.04 3.65
N LEU A 332 2.44 13.47 3.97
CA LEU A 332 2.01 13.75 5.35
C LEU A 332 1.08 12.66 5.93
N LYS A 333 0.46 11.86 5.07
CA LYS A 333 -0.55 10.86 5.41
C LYS A 333 -0.43 9.67 4.48
N ASP A 334 -0.95 8.54 4.93
CA ASP A 334 -1.00 7.31 4.13
C ASP A 334 -1.76 7.52 2.82
N SER A 335 -1.16 7.06 1.74
CA SER A 335 -1.70 7.18 0.40
C SER A 335 -1.52 5.89 -0.40
N ILE A 336 -2.46 5.63 -1.30
CA ILE A 336 -2.43 4.53 -2.25
C ILE A 336 -2.11 5.14 -3.60
N LEU A 337 -1.00 4.71 -4.21
CA LEU A 337 -0.67 5.09 -5.56
C LEU A 337 -1.24 4.09 -6.55
N GLU A 338 -1.94 4.60 -7.55
CA GLU A 338 -2.40 3.84 -8.69
C GLU A 338 -1.67 4.27 -9.95
N ILE A 339 -1.02 3.31 -10.63
CA ILE A 339 -0.40 3.54 -11.94
C ILE A 339 -1.27 2.89 -13.01
N GLN A 340 -1.64 3.68 -14.02
CA GLN A 340 -2.38 3.25 -15.18
C GLN A 340 -1.63 3.58 -16.46
N PHE A 341 -1.49 2.59 -17.33
CA PHE A 341 -0.85 2.68 -18.63
C PHE A 341 -1.87 2.45 -19.75
N THR A 342 -1.75 3.23 -20.82
CA THR A 342 -2.48 3.05 -22.07
C THR A 342 -1.49 3.03 -23.24
N ASP A 343 -1.50 1.93 -23.98
CA ASP A 343 -0.65 1.72 -25.17
C ASP A 343 -1.07 2.64 -26.33
N THR A 344 -0.18 2.83 -27.31
CA THR A 344 -0.43 3.37 -28.65
C THR A 344 -1.64 2.77 -29.37
N THR A 345 -1.99 1.53 -29.05
CA THR A 345 -3.16 0.83 -29.60
C THR A 345 -4.48 1.17 -28.89
N GLY A 346 -4.45 2.01 -27.85
CA GLY A 346 -5.61 2.41 -27.06
C GLY A 346 -6.02 1.40 -25.99
N ILE A 347 -5.23 0.34 -25.78
CA ILE A 347 -5.47 -0.67 -24.75
C ILE A 347 -4.91 -0.20 -23.40
N THR A 348 -5.77 -0.18 -22.37
CA THR A 348 -5.40 0.18 -21.00
C THR A 348 -5.09 -1.07 -20.17
N SER A 349 -4.18 -0.95 -19.20
CA SER A 349 -3.93 -2.03 -18.22
C SER A 349 -5.22 -2.43 -17.48
N GLN A 350 -5.48 -3.73 -17.41
CA GLN A 350 -6.71 -4.28 -16.81
C GLN A 350 -6.75 -4.15 -15.28
N LYS A 351 -5.58 -4.23 -14.63
CA LYS A 351 -5.43 -4.09 -13.17
C LYS A 351 -4.50 -2.89 -12.92
N PRO A 352 -5.00 -1.80 -12.31
CA PRO A 352 -4.12 -0.71 -11.92
C PRO A 352 -3.06 -1.26 -10.95
N ILE A 353 -1.81 -0.90 -11.17
CA ILE A 353 -0.74 -1.26 -10.24
C ILE A 353 -0.93 -0.40 -9.00
N ARG A 354 -1.22 -1.06 -7.87
CA ARG A 354 -1.49 -0.40 -6.59
C ARG A 354 -0.40 -0.74 -5.59
N PHE A 355 0.16 0.28 -4.96
CA PHE A 355 1.00 0.13 -3.78
C PHE A 355 0.66 1.21 -2.76
N GLN A 356 0.85 0.88 -1.49
CA GLN A 356 0.51 1.74 -0.37
C GLN A 356 1.78 2.37 0.17
N ILE A 357 1.74 3.70 0.30
CA ILE A 357 2.74 4.49 1.01
C ILE A 357 2.22 4.70 2.42
N ILE A 358 3.00 4.25 3.41
CA ILE A 358 2.76 4.52 4.82
C ILE A 358 3.68 5.65 5.27
N SER A 359 3.08 6.67 5.88
CA SER A 359 3.83 7.78 6.48
C SER A 359 4.18 7.42 7.93
N ARG A 360 5.45 7.15 8.22
CA ARG A 360 5.91 6.93 9.61
C ARG A 360 6.05 8.30 10.29
N PRO A 361 5.26 8.62 11.32
CA PRO A 361 5.38 9.88 12.05
C PRO A 361 6.67 9.89 12.87
N ASP A 362 7.16 11.10 13.11
CA ASP A 362 8.26 11.37 14.02
C ASP A 362 7.80 11.20 15.47
N GLN A 363 8.63 10.58 16.32
CA GLN A 363 8.31 10.34 17.72
C GLN A 363 8.91 11.45 18.58
N PRO A 364 8.20 11.94 19.61
CA PRO A 364 8.76 12.93 20.51
C PRO A 364 9.91 12.33 21.33
N PRO A 365 10.85 13.16 21.79
CA PRO A 365 12.01 12.69 22.53
C PRO A 365 11.58 12.07 23.86
N LYS A 366 12.23 10.96 24.23
CA LYS A 366 11.99 10.27 25.50
C LYS A 366 12.95 10.80 26.56
N VAL A 367 12.42 11.33 27.66
CA VAL A 367 13.20 11.96 28.74
C VAL A 367 13.05 11.14 30.02
N GLU A 368 14.04 10.32 30.34
CA GLU A 368 14.13 9.56 31.59
C GLU A 368 15.24 10.13 32.45
N VAL A 369 14.96 11.27 33.07
CA VAL A 369 15.93 12.05 33.83
C VAL A 369 15.45 12.20 35.26
N THR A 370 16.36 12.17 36.23
CA THR A 370 16.07 12.37 37.65
C THR A 370 17.18 13.16 38.35
N PRO A 371 16.86 13.96 39.38
CA PRO A 371 17.86 14.51 40.29
C PRO A 371 18.62 13.37 40.99
N ASP A 372 19.94 13.40 41.00
CA ASP A 372 20.74 12.40 41.72
C ASP A 372 21.08 12.88 43.14
N SER A 373 20.93 11.98 44.11
CA SER A 373 21.42 12.19 45.48
C SER A 373 20.94 13.50 46.12
N ILE A 374 19.67 13.85 45.90
CA ILE A 374 18.97 15.00 46.50
C ILE A 374 17.58 14.56 46.94
N SER A 375 17.15 15.01 48.12
CA SER A 375 15.80 14.79 48.62
C SER A 375 14.85 15.93 48.20
N SER A 376 13.60 15.90 48.70
CA SER A 376 12.66 17.02 48.52
C SER A 376 13.09 18.30 49.26
N PHE A 377 14.17 18.28 50.03
CA PHE A 377 14.67 19.42 50.80
C PHE A 377 16.07 19.81 50.32
N ILE A 378 16.25 21.10 50.04
CA ILE A 378 17.52 21.64 49.53
C ILE A 378 17.90 22.93 50.25
N THR A 379 19.19 23.27 50.24
CA THR A 379 19.67 24.60 50.65
C THR A 379 19.57 25.60 49.51
N ALA A 380 19.53 26.89 49.86
CA ALA A 380 19.52 27.99 48.87
C ALA A 380 20.77 27.97 47.95
N SER A 381 21.86 27.35 48.41
CA SER A 381 23.13 27.25 47.67
C SER A 381 23.43 25.86 47.10
N SER A 382 22.43 24.99 47.03
CA SER A 382 22.57 23.65 46.50
C SER A 382 22.92 23.65 44.99
N GLY A 383 23.75 22.70 44.59
CA GLY A 383 23.95 22.32 43.20
C GLY A 383 23.20 21.02 42.93
N ILE A 384 22.21 21.05 42.03
CA ILE A 384 21.35 19.91 41.73
C ILE A 384 21.93 19.13 40.55
N PRO A 385 22.57 17.97 40.76
CA PRO A 385 23.07 17.15 39.66
C PRO A 385 21.91 16.38 39.03
N ILE A 386 21.95 16.29 37.71
CA ILE A 386 20.91 15.67 36.92
C ILE A 386 21.51 14.48 36.20
N THR A 387 20.88 13.32 36.36
CA THR A 387 21.34 12.06 35.76
C THR A 387 20.18 11.36 35.07
N GLY A 388 20.50 10.54 34.08
CA GLY A 388 19.50 9.82 33.30
C GLY A 388 19.79 9.83 31.82
N LYS A 389 18.76 9.54 31.03
CA LYS A 389 18.88 9.33 29.60
C LYS A 389 17.82 10.12 28.84
N ILE A 390 18.26 10.81 27.79
CA ILE A 390 17.38 11.45 26.81
C ILE A 390 17.64 10.76 25.47
N GLU A 391 16.59 10.27 24.82
CA GLU A 391 16.69 9.56 23.52
C GLU A 391 15.71 10.15 22.52
N ASP A 392 16.13 10.20 21.25
CA ASP A 392 15.30 10.61 20.13
C ASP A 392 15.67 9.82 18.86
N ASP A 393 14.69 9.57 18.00
CA ASP A 393 14.86 8.80 16.76
C ASP A 393 15.75 9.54 15.73
N TYR A 394 15.66 10.88 15.68
CA TYR A 394 16.35 11.70 14.67
C TYR A 394 17.32 12.74 15.26
N GLY A 395 17.36 12.85 16.59
CA GLY A 395 18.34 13.65 17.31
C GLY A 395 17.71 14.73 18.19
N ILE A 396 18.44 15.08 19.25
CA ILE A 396 17.99 16.07 20.22
C ILE A 396 18.50 17.45 19.80
N ALA A 397 17.58 18.37 19.51
CA ALA A 397 17.93 19.75 19.14
C ALA A 397 18.36 20.57 20.34
N GLU A 398 17.58 20.50 21.40
CA GLU A 398 17.82 21.27 22.62
C GLU A 398 17.36 20.44 23.81
N ALA A 399 18.17 20.39 24.86
CA ALA A 399 17.75 19.87 26.15
C ALA A 399 18.03 20.93 27.21
N VAL A 400 17.00 21.31 27.96
CA VAL A 400 17.04 22.41 28.93
C VAL A 400 16.55 21.90 30.26
N VAL A 401 17.30 22.23 31.29
CA VAL A 401 16.87 22.11 32.68
C VAL A 401 16.34 23.46 33.11
N SER A 402 15.10 23.50 33.57
CA SER A 402 14.47 24.71 34.10
C SER A 402 14.20 24.57 35.59
N LEU A 403 14.57 25.58 36.35
CA LEU A 403 14.29 25.71 37.78
C LEU A 403 13.46 26.97 37.99
N ARG A 404 12.22 26.81 38.48
CA ARG A 404 11.28 27.92 38.73
C ARG A 404 10.87 27.97 40.19
N ARG A 405 10.64 29.16 40.73
CA ARG A 405 10.04 29.34 42.07
C ARG A 405 8.52 29.36 41.98
N ILE A 406 7.85 28.65 42.87
CA ILE A 406 6.40 28.75 43.07
C ILE A 406 6.16 29.65 44.28
N ALA A 407 5.29 30.66 44.13
CA ALA A 407 4.83 31.45 45.26
C ALA A 407 3.70 30.70 46.00
N THR A 408 3.86 30.51 47.31
CA THR A 408 2.80 30.04 48.20
C THR A 408 1.72 31.11 48.38
N THR A 409 0.48 30.64 48.55
CA THR A 409 -0.81 31.30 48.31
C THR A 409 -1.07 32.66 49.01
N ASP A 410 -0.23 33.13 49.94
CA ASP A 410 -0.43 34.41 50.64
C ASP A 410 0.14 35.66 49.91
N GLN A 411 0.76 35.49 48.74
CA GLN A 411 1.23 36.62 47.90
C GLN A 411 0.79 36.54 46.43
N ALA A 412 -0.38 35.94 46.18
CA ALA A 412 -0.89 35.67 44.84
C ALA A 412 -1.15 36.94 43.98
N GLU A 413 -1.28 38.13 44.57
CA GLU A 413 -1.63 39.35 43.82
C GLU A 413 -0.46 40.30 43.48
N ALA A 414 0.76 40.07 43.98
CA ALA A 414 1.88 41.01 43.79
C ALA A 414 3.05 40.52 42.90
N ILE A 415 3.09 39.25 42.46
CA ILE A 415 4.24 38.68 41.71
C ILE A 415 3.79 37.95 40.43
N ALA A 416 2.65 38.33 39.85
CA ALA A 416 2.22 37.78 38.56
C ALA A 416 3.19 38.08 37.39
N ASN A 417 4.18 38.99 37.57
CA ASN A 417 5.01 39.52 36.49
C ASN A 417 6.51 39.17 36.53
N THR A 418 6.99 38.34 37.45
CA THR A 418 8.40 37.89 37.40
C THR A 418 8.53 36.44 37.87
N THR A 419 8.12 35.48 37.03
CA THR A 419 8.49 34.07 37.19
C THR A 419 9.99 33.97 36.94
N GLN A 420 10.79 34.17 37.99
CA GLN A 420 12.23 33.94 37.93
C GLN A 420 12.43 32.46 37.61
N THR A 421 12.91 32.19 36.41
CA THR A 421 13.21 30.86 35.91
C THR A 421 14.68 30.86 35.51
N VAL A 422 15.44 29.93 36.07
CA VAL A 422 16.82 29.69 35.65
C VAL A 422 16.78 28.51 34.69
N THR A 423 17.38 28.69 33.52
CA THR A 423 17.55 27.62 32.54
C THR A 423 19.02 27.28 32.37
N MET A 424 19.31 25.99 32.21
CA MET A 424 20.62 25.47 31.87
C MET A 424 20.49 24.55 30.66
N SER A 425 21.21 24.87 29.58
CA SER A 425 21.28 24.02 28.40
C SER A 425 22.22 22.85 28.65
N LEU A 426 21.78 21.64 28.31
CA LEU A 426 22.58 20.43 28.32
C LEU A 426 23.35 20.32 26.99
N PRO A 427 24.59 19.78 26.99
CA PRO A 427 25.40 19.68 25.78
C PRO A 427 24.86 18.57 24.85
N THR A 428 23.91 18.93 23.99
CA THR A 428 23.38 18.07 22.93
C THR A 428 24.27 18.21 21.69
N GLN A 429 25.30 17.36 21.57
CA GLN A 429 26.16 17.33 20.36
C GLN A 429 25.43 16.74 19.14
N SER A 430 24.15 17.11 18.92
CA SER A 430 23.25 16.54 17.90
C SER A 430 23.23 15.00 17.91
N SER A 431 23.36 14.41 19.10
CA SER A 431 23.30 12.96 19.30
C SER A 431 21.84 12.49 19.40
N THR A 432 21.59 11.26 18.97
CA THR A 432 20.31 10.55 19.16
C THR A 432 20.10 10.12 20.60
N ALA A 433 21.17 10.03 21.40
CA ALA A 433 21.09 9.75 22.81
C ALA A 433 22.04 10.63 23.62
N LEU A 434 21.54 11.20 24.71
CA LEU A 434 22.31 11.91 25.72
C LEU A 434 22.27 11.09 27.02
N ASN A 435 23.41 10.50 27.38
CA ASN A 435 23.59 9.80 28.64
C ASN A 435 24.22 10.74 29.67
N LEU A 436 23.45 11.15 30.66
CA LEU A 436 23.92 11.94 31.80
C LEU A 436 24.38 10.98 32.90
N THR A 437 25.66 10.60 32.84
CA THR A 437 26.28 9.75 33.86
C THR A 437 26.63 10.53 35.13
N LYS A 438 26.86 9.82 36.24
CA LYS A 438 27.23 10.44 37.52
C LYS A 438 28.53 11.24 37.46
N GLU A 439 29.48 10.83 36.62
CA GLU A 439 30.80 11.47 36.49
C GLU A 439 30.75 12.78 35.69
N SER A 440 29.80 12.91 34.77
CA SER A 440 29.61 14.07 33.88
C SER A 440 28.28 14.81 34.11
N SER A 441 27.65 14.60 35.27
CA SER A 441 26.34 15.17 35.59
C SER A 441 26.36 16.70 35.49
N ALA A 442 25.49 17.27 34.66
CA ALA A 442 25.28 18.72 34.63
C ALA A 442 24.60 19.16 35.93
N ARG A 443 25.03 20.29 36.49
CA ARG A 443 24.55 20.80 37.78
C ARG A 443 23.91 22.17 37.63
N ILE A 444 22.64 22.28 37.98
CA ILE A 444 21.96 23.58 38.08
C ILE A 444 22.12 24.11 39.51
N ASN A 445 22.67 25.31 39.65
CA ASN A 445 22.91 25.93 40.96
C ASN A 445 21.67 26.69 41.43
N ALA A 446 21.14 26.35 42.61
CA ALA A 446 20.02 27.05 43.22
C ALA A 446 20.35 28.52 43.53
N ASP A 447 21.62 28.87 43.79
CA ASP A 447 22.07 30.26 44.06
C ASP A 447 21.70 31.25 42.95
N SER A 448 21.60 30.76 41.72
CA SER A 448 21.24 31.58 40.57
C SER A 448 19.81 32.13 40.66
N LEU A 449 19.01 31.54 41.55
CA LEU A 449 17.69 31.99 41.94
C LEU A 449 17.76 32.51 43.39
N PRO A 450 17.45 33.79 43.68
CA PRO A 450 17.44 34.32 45.04
C PRO A 450 16.24 33.78 45.84
N ALA A 451 16.31 32.50 46.22
CA ALA A 451 15.31 31.82 47.01
C ALA A 451 15.56 32.06 48.52
N LYS A 452 14.46 32.27 49.25
CA LYS A 452 14.44 32.37 50.71
C LYS A 452 14.12 31.02 51.30
N VAL A 453 14.57 30.81 52.54
CA VAL A 453 14.17 29.64 53.33
C VAL A 453 12.65 29.59 53.43
N GLY A 454 12.07 28.44 53.09
CA GLY A 454 10.63 28.19 53.06
C GLY A 454 10.03 28.15 51.65
N ASP A 455 10.73 28.62 50.62
CA ASP A 455 10.24 28.62 49.24
C ASP A 455 10.15 27.21 48.65
N GLU A 456 9.22 27.02 47.70
CA GLU A 456 9.16 25.83 46.86
C GLU A 456 9.70 26.14 45.46
N LEU A 457 10.62 25.30 45.01
CA LEU A 457 11.19 25.31 43.66
C LEU A 457 10.66 24.11 42.89
N GLU A 458 10.38 24.31 41.61
CA GLU A 458 10.05 23.25 40.66
C GLU A 458 11.18 23.09 39.65
N LEU A 459 11.72 21.88 39.58
CA LEU A 459 12.68 21.46 38.58
C LEU A 459 11.95 20.69 37.47
N VAL A 460 12.14 21.11 36.22
CA VAL A 460 11.60 20.44 35.04
C VAL A 460 12.71 20.31 34.01
N VAL A 461 12.92 19.10 33.50
CA VAL A 461 13.83 18.85 32.38
C VAL A 461 12.99 18.71 31.12
N SER A 462 13.29 19.51 30.09
CA SER A 462 12.65 19.43 28.79
C SER A 462 13.67 19.09 27.71
N ALA A 463 13.24 18.31 26.73
CA ALA A 463 13.97 18.02 25.52
C ALA A 463 13.11 18.33 24.31
N LYS A 464 13.74 18.85 23.27
CA LYS A 464 13.14 19.29 22.02
C LYS A 464 13.84 18.60 20.86
N ASP A 465 13.07 18.05 19.94
CA ASP A 465 13.56 17.40 18.73
C ASP A 465 13.92 18.41 17.61
N TYR A 466 14.43 17.90 16.49
CA TYR A 466 14.66 18.69 15.27
C TYR A 466 13.44 18.76 14.35
N CYS A 467 12.25 18.32 14.76
CA CYS A 467 11.12 18.14 13.84
C CYS A 467 10.71 19.48 13.19
N GLY A 468 10.95 19.59 11.88
CA GLY A 468 10.69 20.79 11.09
C GLY A 468 9.36 20.77 10.33
N LEU A 469 8.47 19.81 10.64
CA LEU A 469 7.17 19.67 9.99
C LEU A 469 6.20 20.79 10.42
N ALA A 470 5.05 20.91 9.76
CA ALA A 470 4.05 21.94 10.06
C ALA A 470 3.51 21.90 11.51
N SER A 471 3.68 20.78 12.22
CA SER A 471 3.40 20.64 13.65
C SER A 471 4.38 21.40 14.55
N GLY A 472 5.51 21.86 14.00
CA GLY A 472 6.63 22.39 14.75
C GLY A 472 7.43 21.29 15.45
N PRO A 473 8.54 21.68 16.11
CA PRO A 473 9.36 20.77 16.90
C PRO A 473 8.56 20.24 18.09
N GLN A 474 8.65 18.93 18.34
CA GLN A 474 8.00 18.32 19.49
C GLN A 474 8.87 18.49 20.73
N THR A 475 8.23 18.76 21.86
CA THR A 475 8.91 18.97 23.14
C THR A 475 8.31 18.03 24.17
N THR A 476 9.16 17.29 24.86
CA THR A 476 8.79 16.44 26.00
C THR A 476 9.39 17.04 27.26
N ALA A 477 8.59 17.13 28.32
CA ALA A 477 9.04 17.57 29.63
C ALA A 477 8.75 16.48 30.66
N THR A 478 9.60 16.41 31.68
CA THR A 478 9.41 15.53 32.83
C THR A 478 8.33 16.08 33.76
N ASP A 479 7.80 15.22 34.63
CA ASP A 479 6.98 15.69 35.74
C ASP A 479 7.79 16.66 36.64
N PRO A 480 7.16 17.73 37.15
CA PRO A 480 7.87 18.72 37.95
C PRO A 480 8.28 18.14 39.31
N TRP A 481 9.58 18.17 39.62
CA TRP A 481 10.08 17.83 40.96
C TRP A 481 9.99 19.05 41.87
N ARG A 482 9.26 18.90 42.96
CA ARG A 482 9.10 19.94 43.98
C ARG A 482 10.18 19.82 45.04
N LEU A 483 10.96 20.88 45.19
CA LEU A 483 12.07 20.99 46.12
C LEU A 483 11.80 22.16 47.06
N ARG A 484 11.80 21.90 48.36
CA ARG A 484 11.58 22.93 49.39
C ARG A 484 12.91 23.44 49.91
N VAL A 485 13.08 24.76 49.90
CA VAL A 485 14.29 25.41 50.41
C VAL A 485 14.25 25.45 51.94
N VAL A 486 15.24 24.86 52.58
CA VAL A 486 15.40 24.81 54.04
C VAL A 486 16.71 25.48 54.47
N SER A 487 16.83 25.85 55.74
CA SER A 487 18.11 26.35 56.27
C SER A 487 19.13 25.20 56.38
N PRO A 488 20.43 25.49 56.29
CA PRO A 488 21.50 24.49 56.49
C PRO A 488 21.35 23.68 57.78
N GLU A 489 20.99 24.34 58.88
CA GLU A 489 20.81 23.73 60.21
C GLU A 489 19.66 22.70 60.20
N VAL A 490 18.54 23.03 59.55
CA VAL A 490 17.39 22.13 59.46
C VAL A 490 17.72 20.91 58.59
N LEU A 491 18.42 21.10 57.46
CA LEU A 491 18.82 19.98 56.61
C LEU A 491 19.80 19.05 57.33
N LEU A 492 20.79 19.60 58.06
CA LEU A 492 21.71 18.82 58.86
C LEU A 492 20.98 17.98 59.91
N ALA A 493 20.06 18.59 60.67
CA ALA A 493 19.26 17.88 61.67
C ALA A 493 18.42 16.74 61.07
N MET A 494 17.86 16.94 59.86
CA MET A 494 17.13 15.89 59.15
C MET A 494 18.03 14.73 58.74
N LEU A 495 19.25 15.02 58.27
CA LEU A 495 20.22 14.00 57.86
C LEU A 495 20.83 13.26 59.06
N GLU A 496 21.07 13.95 60.18
CA GLU A 496 21.49 13.34 61.45
C GLU A 496 20.42 12.42 62.01
N ALA A 497 19.15 12.83 61.99
CA ALA A 497 18.04 11.96 62.38
C ALA A 497 17.98 10.70 61.50
N ARG A 498 18.26 10.82 60.20
CA ARG A 498 18.32 9.68 59.27
C ARG A 498 19.51 8.75 59.58
N GLU A 499 20.66 9.32 59.94
CA GLU A 499 21.81 8.55 60.40
C GLU A 499 21.51 7.74 61.68
N ILE A 500 20.86 8.35 62.68
CA ILE A 500 20.44 7.65 63.91
C ILE A 500 19.56 6.43 63.58
N ILE A 501 18.65 6.59 62.61
CA ILE A 501 17.79 5.49 62.14
C ILE A 501 18.63 4.39 61.48
N LEU A 502 19.60 4.75 60.61
CA LEU A 502 20.48 3.78 59.97
C LEU A 502 21.34 3.01 60.97
N ARG A 503 21.86 3.70 62.00
CA ARG A 503 22.60 3.07 63.09
C ARG A 503 21.73 2.07 63.85
N ARG A 504 20.52 2.47 64.27
CA ARG A 504 19.57 1.55 64.95
C ARG A 504 19.20 0.35 64.08
N ARG A 505 19.06 0.55 62.77
CA ARG A 505 18.86 -0.54 61.81
C ARG A 505 20.06 -1.49 61.80
N PHE A 506 21.29 -0.95 61.81
CA PHE A 506 22.52 -1.74 61.84
C PHE A 506 22.69 -2.51 63.16
N GLU A 507 22.39 -1.88 64.30
CA GLU A 507 22.38 -2.53 65.62
C GLU A 507 21.39 -3.69 65.66
N SER A 508 20.16 -3.48 65.18
CA SER A 508 19.14 -4.52 65.05
C SER A 508 19.57 -5.66 64.13
N LEU A 509 20.26 -5.34 63.02
CA LEU A 509 20.83 -6.33 62.10
C LEU A 509 21.89 -7.20 62.79
N ILE A 510 22.80 -6.58 63.56
CA ILE A 510 23.82 -7.29 64.32
C ILE A 510 23.16 -8.22 65.35
N ALA A 511 22.13 -7.74 66.06
CA ALA A 511 21.40 -8.55 67.03
C ALA A 511 20.68 -9.75 66.39
N ASP A 512 20.00 -9.56 65.25
CA ASP A 512 19.36 -10.64 64.49
C ASP A 512 20.41 -11.66 64.00
N PHE A 513 21.55 -11.18 63.48
CA PHE A 513 22.61 -12.05 62.99
C PHE A 513 23.23 -12.87 64.13
N GLN A 514 23.49 -12.25 65.28
CA GLN A 514 23.96 -12.92 66.48
C GLN A 514 22.94 -13.96 66.98
N GLN A 515 21.65 -13.62 67.05
CA GLN A 515 20.62 -14.55 67.49
C GLN A 515 20.55 -15.78 66.58
N LYS A 516 20.62 -15.59 65.26
CA LYS A 516 20.64 -16.70 64.28
C LYS A 516 21.90 -17.56 64.43
N ARG A 517 23.06 -16.93 64.65
CA ARG A 517 24.32 -17.62 64.95
C ARG A 517 24.24 -18.45 66.24
N ASP A 518 23.68 -17.91 67.31
CA ASP A 518 23.60 -18.61 68.61
C ASP A 518 22.67 -19.81 68.57
N ARG A 519 21.57 -19.71 67.80
CA ARG A 519 20.70 -20.86 67.52
C ARG A 519 21.45 -21.97 66.78
N VAL A 520 22.25 -21.59 65.79
CA VAL A 520 23.09 -22.54 65.04
C VAL A 520 24.14 -23.19 65.94
N ALA A 521 24.77 -22.42 66.85
CA ALA A 521 25.72 -22.98 67.82
C ALA A 521 25.04 -24.01 68.73
N SER A 522 23.85 -23.70 69.27
CA SER A 522 23.06 -24.64 70.08
C SER A 522 22.66 -25.90 69.30
N ASP A 523 22.24 -25.74 68.04
CA ASP A 523 21.88 -26.86 67.17
C ASP A 523 23.08 -27.75 66.81
N ALA A 524 24.29 -27.18 66.73
CA ALA A 524 25.52 -27.90 66.43
C ALA A 524 26.06 -28.72 67.62
N ASP A 525 25.73 -28.33 68.86
CA ASP A 525 26.08 -29.08 70.07
C ASP A 525 25.11 -30.24 70.36
N SER A 526 23.90 -30.20 69.78
CA SER A 526 22.92 -31.30 69.83
C SER A 526 23.21 -32.32 68.73
N GLU A 527 23.72 -33.51 69.06
CA GLU A 527 24.09 -34.60 68.13
C GLU A 527 22.96 -35.10 67.19
N LYS A 528 21.75 -34.53 67.24
CA LYS A 528 20.54 -34.98 66.54
C LYS A 528 20.17 -34.20 65.27
N ASN A 529 20.87 -33.12 64.91
CA ASN A 529 20.44 -32.26 63.80
C ASN A 529 21.25 -32.46 62.51
N ASP A 530 20.53 -32.45 61.37
CA ASP A 530 21.12 -32.51 60.02
C ASP A 530 21.98 -31.27 59.74
N ASN A 531 23.26 -31.48 59.39
CA ASN A 531 24.19 -30.41 58.98
C ASN A 531 23.64 -29.51 57.86
N LYS A 532 22.73 -30.04 57.02
CA LYS A 532 22.07 -29.30 55.94
C LYS A 532 21.15 -28.19 56.45
N VAL A 533 20.50 -28.38 57.60
CA VAL A 533 19.62 -27.37 58.23
C VAL A 533 20.46 -26.27 58.87
N ILE A 534 21.60 -26.65 59.44
CA ILE A 534 22.57 -25.71 60.05
C ILE A 534 23.16 -24.81 58.97
N THR A 535 23.65 -25.37 57.86
CA THR A 535 24.21 -24.60 56.75
C THR A 535 23.18 -23.71 56.09
N SER A 536 21.94 -24.16 55.89
CA SER A 536 20.89 -23.32 55.30
C SER A 536 20.52 -22.12 56.18
N ARG A 537 20.48 -22.28 57.51
CA ARG A 537 20.18 -21.18 58.45
C ARG A 537 21.29 -20.12 58.46
N ILE A 538 22.56 -20.55 58.48
CA ILE A 538 23.70 -19.62 58.35
C ILE A 538 23.66 -18.94 56.97
N ALA A 539 23.31 -19.66 55.90
CA ALA A 539 23.24 -19.09 54.54
C ALA A 539 22.25 -17.92 54.48
N GLU A 540 21.05 -18.14 55.01
CA GLU A 540 19.99 -17.13 55.05
C GLU A 540 20.41 -15.92 55.88
N ALA A 541 20.98 -16.17 57.08
CA ALA A 541 21.44 -15.13 57.97
C ALA A 541 22.56 -14.28 57.33
N THR A 542 23.53 -14.93 56.69
CA THR A 542 24.66 -14.28 56.00
C THR A 542 24.18 -13.49 54.79
N SER A 543 23.28 -14.05 53.97
CA SER A 543 22.74 -13.36 52.80
C SER A 543 21.96 -12.12 53.19
N LYS A 544 21.16 -12.20 54.27
CA LYS A 544 20.42 -11.05 54.82
C LYS A 544 21.38 -10.00 55.36
N ALA A 545 22.37 -10.41 56.16
CA ALA A 545 23.40 -9.52 56.69
C ALA A 545 24.17 -8.80 55.57
N ASN A 546 24.55 -9.51 54.51
CA ASN A 546 25.26 -8.92 53.37
C ASN A 546 24.41 -7.89 52.62
N GLY A 547 23.16 -8.23 52.29
CA GLY A 547 22.24 -7.32 51.60
C GLY A 547 21.95 -6.05 52.41
N GLU A 548 21.57 -6.22 53.68
CA GLU A 548 21.25 -5.09 54.58
C GLU A 548 22.47 -4.21 54.85
N THR A 549 23.66 -4.79 55.03
CA THR A 549 24.90 -4.03 55.23
C THR A 549 25.24 -3.21 53.97
N THR A 550 25.02 -3.78 52.78
CA THR A 550 25.20 -3.07 51.50
C THR A 550 24.24 -1.90 51.36
N GLU A 551 22.96 -2.09 51.71
CA GLU A 551 21.96 -1.01 51.71
C GLU A 551 22.30 0.10 52.71
N ILE A 552 22.77 -0.25 53.91
CA ILE A 552 23.17 0.70 54.95
C ILE A 552 24.39 1.51 54.48
N ALA A 553 25.43 0.86 53.96
CA ALA A 553 26.61 1.53 53.41
C ALA A 553 26.23 2.47 52.25
N GLY A 554 25.37 2.02 51.33
CA GLY A 554 24.82 2.84 50.25
C GLY A 554 24.02 4.04 50.76
N SER A 555 23.24 3.88 51.82
CA SER A 555 22.46 4.96 52.43
C SER A 555 23.35 6.03 53.08
N PHE A 556 24.42 5.63 53.78
CA PHE A 556 25.42 6.56 54.32
C PHE A 556 26.15 7.33 53.23
N ARG A 557 26.54 6.66 52.14
CA ARG A 557 27.09 7.33 50.96
C ARG A 557 26.10 8.31 50.34
N GLY A 558 24.81 7.94 50.29
CA GLY A 558 23.72 8.82 49.86
C GLY A 558 23.64 10.09 50.70
N ILE A 559 23.72 10.00 52.03
CA ILE A 559 23.77 11.15 52.94
C ILE A 559 24.99 12.04 52.64
N SER A 560 26.17 11.43 52.44
CA SER A 560 27.39 12.19 52.09
C SER A 560 27.23 12.94 50.77
N ASN A 561 26.64 12.31 49.75
CA ASN A 561 26.38 12.96 48.46
C ASN A 561 25.34 14.09 48.59
N GLU A 562 24.31 13.89 49.42
CA GLU A 562 23.29 14.92 49.69
C GLU A 562 23.89 16.13 50.41
N LEU A 563 24.79 15.92 51.38
CA LEU A 563 25.56 17.00 52.02
C LEU A 563 26.46 17.72 51.02
N PHE A 564 27.11 16.99 50.12
CA PHE A 564 27.96 17.58 49.08
C PHE A 564 27.15 18.44 48.12
N ASN A 565 26.03 17.91 47.61
CA ASN A 565 25.13 18.61 46.70
C ASN A 565 24.52 19.87 47.32
N ASN A 566 24.26 19.86 48.63
CA ASN A 566 23.77 21.02 49.38
C ASN A 566 24.87 21.96 49.89
N ARG A 567 26.14 21.71 49.52
CA ARG A 567 27.33 22.47 49.95
C ARG A 567 27.51 22.54 51.47
N LEU A 568 27.12 21.48 52.18
CA LEU A 568 27.26 21.34 53.63
C LEU A 568 28.35 20.35 54.03
N LEU A 569 28.94 19.65 53.07
CA LEU A 569 29.99 18.67 53.33
C LEU A 569 31.29 19.37 53.75
N THR A 570 31.69 19.17 55.01
CA THR A 570 33.02 19.55 55.52
C THR A 570 33.98 18.37 55.43
N PRO A 571 35.31 18.59 55.33
CA PRO A 571 36.29 17.50 55.30
C PRO A 571 36.20 16.57 56.52
N GLN A 572 35.77 17.10 57.67
CA GLN A 572 35.55 16.33 58.90
C GLN A 572 34.34 15.40 58.77
N LEU A 573 33.21 15.90 58.24
CA LEU A 573 32.01 15.09 58.00
C LEU A 573 32.25 14.04 56.93
N GLU A 574 32.99 14.38 55.87
CA GLU A 574 33.36 13.44 54.82
C GLU A 574 34.24 12.29 55.35
N ALA A 575 35.29 12.61 56.10
CA ALA A 575 36.14 11.60 56.73
C ALA A 575 35.32 10.69 57.68
N ARG A 576 34.38 11.27 58.43
CA ARG A 576 33.48 10.55 59.33
C ARG A 576 32.59 9.56 58.59
N LEU A 577 31.83 10.04 57.61
CA LEU A 577 30.86 9.22 56.88
C LEU A 577 31.54 8.21 55.95
N LEU A 578 32.52 8.66 55.15
CA LEU A 578 33.14 7.80 54.15
C LEU A 578 34.26 6.93 54.72
N SER A 579 35.24 7.53 55.41
CA SER A 579 36.43 6.79 55.84
C SER A 579 36.21 5.96 57.09
N GLN A 580 35.41 6.42 58.05
CA GLN A 580 35.21 5.73 59.33
C GLN A 580 33.99 4.81 59.35
N ILE A 581 33.00 5.02 58.47
CA ILE A 581 31.76 4.23 58.43
C ILE A 581 31.64 3.44 57.12
N VAL A 582 31.51 4.11 55.97
CA VAL A 582 31.23 3.43 54.69
C VAL A 582 32.37 2.49 54.28
N THR A 583 33.62 2.94 54.30
CA THR A 583 34.78 2.12 53.87
C THR A 583 34.94 0.85 54.72
N PRO A 584 34.83 0.89 56.06
CA PRO A 584 34.78 -0.33 56.87
C PRO A 584 33.59 -1.24 56.56
N LEU A 585 32.39 -0.70 56.32
CA LEU A 585 31.23 -1.53 55.94
C LEU A 585 31.47 -2.25 54.60
N GLU A 586 32.03 -1.57 53.61
CA GLU A 586 32.40 -2.16 52.33
C GLU A 586 33.48 -3.23 52.46
N THR A 587 34.47 -2.99 53.33
CA THR A 587 35.49 -3.99 53.66
C THR A 587 34.88 -5.25 54.29
N ILE A 588 33.84 -5.10 55.13
CA ILE A 588 33.11 -6.23 55.72
C ILE A 588 32.32 -7.00 54.65
N ILE A 589 31.67 -6.28 53.72
CA ILE A 589 30.90 -6.84 52.61
C ILE A 589 31.81 -7.66 51.68
N GLU A 590 32.89 -7.06 51.19
CA GLU A 590 33.81 -7.68 50.23
C GLU A 590 34.73 -8.74 50.85
N GLY A 591 34.97 -8.67 52.16
CA GLY A 591 35.87 -9.56 52.89
C GLY A 591 35.12 -10.67 53.63
N PRO A 592 34.93 -10.54 54.96
CA PRO A 592 34.47 -11.62 55.82
C PRO A 592 33.05 -12.12 55.50
N LEU A 593 32.10 -11.24 55.12
CA LEU A 593 30.74 -11.68 54.78
C LEU A 593 30.72 -12.45 53.47
N GLU A 594 31.45 -12.01 52.45
CA GLU A 594 31.56 -12.74 51.19
C GLU A 594 32.29 -14.08 51.37
N GLN A 595 33.36 -14.11 52.17
CA GLN A 595 34.06 -15.36 52.52
C GLN A 595 33.12 -16.34 53.24
N LEU A 596 32.32 -15.87 54.20
CA LEU A 596 31.31 -16.68 54.89
C LEU A 596 30.24 -17.16 53.89
N ARG A 597 29.77 -16.30 53.00
CA ARG A 597 28.79 -16.65 51.97
C ARG A 597 29.33 -17.76 51.06
N LEU A 598 30.56 -17.63 50.55
CA LEU A 598 31.21 -18.63 49.70
C LEU A 598 31.45 -19.96 50.44
N ALA A 599 31.85 -19.91 51.71
CA ALA A 599 32.03 -21.10 52.54
C ALA A 599 30.71 -21.86 52.77
N VAL A 600 29.59 -21.14 52.86
CA VAL A 600 28.27 -21.74 53.03
C VAL A 600 27.72 -22.32 51.72
N TYR A 601 27.93 -21.64 50.58
CA TYR A 601 27.43 -22.10 49.27
C TYR A 601 28.24 -23.24 48.65
N SER A 602 29.53 -23.38 48.99
CA SER A 602 30.39 -24.48 48.50
C SER A 602 30.14 -25.85 49.18
N SER A 603 29.09 -25.94 50.01
CA SER A 603 28.73 -27.06 50.90
C SER A 603 28.20 -28.35 50.20
N GLU A 604 28.75 -28.74 49.04
CA GLU A 604 28.62 -30.15 48.57
C GLU A 604 29.57 -31.09 49.32
N LYS A 605 30.59 -30.56 50.02
CA LYS A 605 31.47 -31.33 50.90
C LYS A 605 31.33 -30.86 52.34
N THR A 606 31.18 -31.82 53.25
CA THR A 606 31.08 -31.72 54.72
C THR A 606 31.87 -30.55 55.33
N VAL A 607 31.27 -29.37 55.43
CA VAL A 607 31.85 -28.23 56.15
C VAL A 607 31.61 -28.42 57.64
N ASN A 608 32.64 -28.21 58.46
CA ASN A 608 32.57 -28.25 59.91
C ASN A 608 31.75 -27.05 60.42
N ALA A 609 30.58 -27.28 61.02
CA ALA A 609 29.71 -26.23 61.56
C ALA A 609 30.46 -25.26 62.49
N LYS A 610 31.46 -25.75 63.24
CA LYS A 610 32.31 -24.93 64.13
C LYS A 610 33.15 -23.91 63.36
N GLN A 611 33.56 -24.20 62.13
CA GLN A 611 34.30 -23.27 61.29
C GLN A 611 33.40 -22.15 60.77
N LEU A 612 32.18 -22.46 60.34
CA LEU A 612 31.20 -21.45 59.91
C LEU A 612 30.81 -20.52 61.06
N ILE A 613 30.64 -21.06 62.27
CA ILE A 613 30.37 -20.26 63.48
C ILE A 613 31.54 -19.29 63.76
N ARG A 614 32.79 -19.75 63.68
CA ARG A 614 33.97 -18.87 63.86
C ARG A 614 34.05 -17.76 62.82
N MET A 615 33.70 -18.07 61.57
CA MET A 615 33.66 -17.06 60.51
C MET A 615 32.54 -16.05 60.75
N ALA A 616 31.37 -16.50 61.23
CA ALA A 616 30.28 -15.62 61.63
C ALA A 616 30.66 -14.74 62.83
N ASP A 617 31.40 -15.26 63.81
CA ASP A 617 31.93 -14.49 64.94
C ASP A 617 32.86 -13.38 64.48
N ALA A 618 33.78 -13.70 63.56
CA ALA A 618 34.67 -12.69 62.98
C ALA A 618 33.91 -11.59 62.23
N CYS A 619 32.81 -11.93 61.53
CA CYS A 619 31.93 -10.95 60.91
C CYS A 619 31.26 -10.04 61.96
N LEU A 620 30.66 -10.65 62.99
CA LEU A 620 29.98 -9.93 64.07
C LEU A 620 30.93 -8.97 64.82
N ASP A 621 32.17 -9.39 65.07
CA ASP A 621 33.16 -8.55 65.74
C ASP A 621 33.54 -7.32 64.90
N GLN A 622 33.70 -7.48 63.58
CA GLN A 622 33.95 -6.35 62.69
C GLN A 622 32.73 -5.42 62.57
N MET A 623 31.53 -6.00 62.47
CA MET A 623 30.29 -5.21 62.43
C MET A 623 30.10 -4.39 63.73
N ARG A 624 30.37 -5.00 64.90
CA ARG A 624 30.34 -4.30 66.19
C ARG A 624 31.38 -3.20 66.27
N ALA A 625 32.60 -3.43 65.78
CA ALA A 625 33.63 -2.40 65.75
C ALA A 625 33.22 -1.17 64.91
N VAL A 626 32.45 -1.38 63.83
CA VAL A 626 31.88 -0.27 63.05
C VAL A 626 30.72 0.40 63.80
N LEU A 627 29.85 -0.39 64.45
CA LEU A 627 28.77 0.15 65.28
C LEU A 627 29.31 1.01 66.44
N ASP A 628 30.36 0.55 67.11
CA ASP A 628 31.01 1.28 68.20
C ASP A 628 31.53 2.64 67.72
N LYS A 629 32.14 2.68 66.53
CA LYS A 629 32.53 3.96 65.89
C LYS A 629 31.32 4.85 65.62
N MET A 630 30.20 4.31 65.15
CA MET A 630 28.97 5.10 64.94
C MET A 630 28.47 5.70 66.26
N ILE A 631 28.50 4.95 67.36
CA ILE A 631 28.06 5.40 68.69
C ILE A 631 29.01 6.46 69.25
N GLU A 632 30.32 6.23 69.19
CA GLU A 632 31.34 7.18 69.65
C GLU A 632 31.17 8.55 68.97
N LEU A 633 30.98 8.54 67.65
CA LEU A 633 30.79 9.75 66.85
C LEU A 633 29.47 10.48 67.16
N GLU A 634 28.40 9.76 67.48
CA GLU A 634 27.13 10.37 67.91
C GLU A 634 27.29 11.05 69.27
N THR A 635 27.88 10.35 70.25
CA THR A 635 28.09 10.92 71.59
C THR A 635 28.98 12.16 71.54
N TYR A 636 29.96 12.20 70.63
CA TYR A 636 30.77 13.40 70.40
C TYR A 636 29.94 14.57 69.85
N ASN A 637 29.07 14.30 68.88
CA ASN A 637 28.18 15.33 68.32
C ASN A 637 27.15 15.82 69.35
N GLU A 638 26.55 14.95 70.15
CA GLU A 638 25.62 15.35 71.24
C GLU A 638 26.31 16.28 72.25
N VAL A 639 27.58 16.03 72.56
CA VAL A 639 28.39 16.88 73.43
C VAL A 639 28.69 18.23 72.77
N ILE A 640 29.01 18.24 71.46
CA ILE A 640 29.21 19.48 70.70
C ILE A 640 27.93 20.31 70.63
N ASP A 641 26.79 19.69 70.36
CA ASP A 641 25.51 20.40 70.29
C ASP A 641 25.10 20.94 71.65
N SER A 642 25.36 20.19 72.73
CA SER A 642 25.19 20.67 74.10
C SER A 642 26.06 21.89 74.38
N LEU A 643 27.33 21.88 73.95
CA LEU A 643 28.23 23.02 74.06
C LEU A 643 27.76 24.21 73.22
N ARG A 644 27.28 23.97 72.00
CA ARG A 644 26.77 25.02 71.10
C ARG A 644 25.53 25.70 71.66
N ASN A 645 24.57 24.91 72.15
CA ASN A 645 23.39 25.41 72.84
C ASN A 645 23.76 26.22 74.09
N LEU A 646 24.74 25.76 74.86
CA LEU A 646 25.25 26.49 76.03
C LEU A 646 25.86 27.85 75.63
N ILE A 647 26.62 27.89 74.52
CA ILE A 647 27.21 29.12 73.98
C ILE A 647 26.11 30.08 73.50
N GLU A 648 25.10 29.60 72.78
CA GLU A 648 23.97 30.42 72.34
C GLU A 648 23.16 30.97 73.51
N GLN A 649 22.87 30.14 74.52
CA GLN A 649 22.24 30.59 75.76
C GLN A 649 23.08 31.67 76.46
N GLN A 650 24.41 31.47 76.55
CA GLN A 650 25.31 32.46 77.14
C GLN A 650 25.33 33.78 76.34
N GLN A 651 25.32 33.72 75.01
CA GLN A 651 25.27 34.89 74.14
C GLN A 651 23.93 35.62 74.26
N SER A 652 22.81 34.88 74.31
CA SER A 652 21.47 35.43 74.52
C SER A 652 21.39 36.16 75.87
N ILE A 653 21.81 35.51 76.96
CA ILE A 653 21.86 36.10 78.30
C ILE A 653 22.76 37.34 78.32
N ARG A 654 23.92 37.30 77.63
CA ARG A 654 24.83 38.45 77.51
C ARG A 654 24.19 39.60 76.72
N GLY A 655 23.41 39.29 75.68
CA GLY A 655 22.64 40.26 74.91
C GLY A 655 21.52 40.91 75.73
N GLU A 656 20.77 40.11 76.48
CA GLU A 656 19.71 40.58 77.39
C GLU A 656 20.26 41.44 78.52
N THR A 657 21.35 41.01 79.17
CA THR A 657 22.03 41.79 80.22
C THR A 657 22.62 43.09 79.67
N SER A 658 23.18 43.09 78.46
CA SER A 658 23.65 44.31 77.80
C SER A 658 22.49 45.27 77.48
N LYS A 659 21.36 44.75 76.98
CA LYS A 659 20.14 45.55 76.75
C LYS A 659 19.61 46.14 78.06
N GLN A 660 19.53 45.34 79.14
CA GLN A 660 19.10 45.82 80.45
C GLN A 660 20.07 46.85 81.05
N GLN A 661 21.38 46.69 80.90
CA GLN A 661 22.37 47.69 81.33
C GLN A 661 22.22 49.01 80.56
N LYS A 662 22.04 48.94 79.23
CA LYS A 662 21.76 50.15 78.41
C LYS A 662 20.45 50.81 78.81
N GLN A 663 19.44 50.03 79.18
CA GLN A 663 18.14 50.54 79.61
C GLN A 663 18.23 51.20 80.98
N ARG A 664 18.88 50.56 81.98
CA ARG A 664 19.15 51.18 83.29
C ARG A 664 20.00 52.44 83.19
N ALA A 665 21.04 52.44 82.35
CA ALA A 665 21.85 53.65 82.11
C ALA A 665 21.02 54.78 81.49
N ARG A 666 20.10 54.47 80.56
CA ARG A 666 19.14 55.42 80.01
C ARG A 666 18.15 55.94 81.06
N ASP A 667 17.68 55.09 81.96
CA ASP A 667 16.73 55.50 83.01
C ASP A 667 17.39 56.39 84.06
N VAL A 668 18.65 56.12 84.44
CA VAL A 668 19.43 57.00 85.34
C VAL A 668 19.73 58.36 84.69
N LEU A 669 20.05 58.38 83.38
CA LEU A 669 20.23 59.64 82.63
C LEU A 669 18.95 60.45 82.44
N LYS A 670 17.76 59.83 82.57
CA LYS A 670 16.48 60.55 82.54
C LYS A 670 16.05 61.08 83.92
N GLY A 671 16.69 60.60 85.00
CA GLY A 671 16.40 60.99 86.38
C GLY A 671 17.34 62.07 86.95
N LEU A 672 18.38 62.44 86.20
CA LEU A 672 19.21 63.64 86.38
C LEU A 672 18.68 64.75 85.48
#